data_AF-A0A4D6MAW2-F1
#
_entry.id   AF-A0A4D6MAW2-F1
#
_cell.length_a   1.000
_cell.length_b   1.000
_cell.length_c   1.000
_cell.angle_alpha   90.00
_cell.angle_beta   90.00
_cell.angle_gamma   90.00
#
_symmetry.space_group_name_H-M   'P 1'
#
loop_
_entity.id
_entity.type
_entity.pdbx_description
1 polymer ?
#
loop_
_entity_poly.entity_id
_entity_poly.type
_entity_poly.pdbx_seq_one_letter_code
_entity_poly.pdbx_strand_id
1 'polypeptide(L)'
;MQRISIAISLISILFCSAILTRALPDEPEFGYDEDSANGPQHWGDIKEAWAACKTGQMQSPIDLSRNDVQVIPELGGLKFWTYNPQYATLSNRGHDVAVDYLRGDAGSIDIDGSSFSLVQIHWHWPSEHTIDGRRYDLELHMVHVSPQPDGTNKTAVVGVLYKYGSPDPLLSKVEQYLGDIPKENEEESIGEIDPSEIMSGKMFYRYIGSLTAPPCTEGIIWTIDKKIRSVSRRQVELLKDTVLKPRLVTWMLELSTMPKPRNLCGPYVGAHPDPEAVAHEVHRKVNASIARREMLSVSERDESSCLTGNPIDDCWKCDPDWPNNRQRLADCAIGFGQYAKGGKGGEFYVVTDSSDGDPVNPKPGTLRYAVIQNEPLWIVFPSNMMIKLSQELIFNSYKTIDGRGADVHIVGGGCITLQYISNVIIHNIHIHHCHPSGNTNVRSSPEHYGFRTLSDGDGISIFGAKDIWIDHCTLSRCKDGLIDAVMGSTGITISNNYLSHHNEVMLLGHSDDYLPDSGMQVTIAFNHFGEKLVQRMPRCRRGYIHVVNNDFTEWEMYAIGGSGEPTINSQGNRYMAPQNPFAKEVTKRVDTQQSKWKGWNWRSEGDILLNGAFFVASGEGLEVKYEKAYSVEPKSADRISLLTMSSGVLGNARDNNLGMWSRGPGDESTESGMEYTDEMSTTATIIPPSLFLLLLSSTTIFTVIL
;
A
#
# COMPACT_ATOMS: atom_id res chain seq x y z
N MET A 1 -63.48 14.67 -25.93
CA MET A 1 -63.38 15.73 -24.89
C MET A 1 -62.62 15.13 -23.72
N GLN A 2 -61.29 15.03 -23.76
CA GLN A 2 -60.28 16.09 -23.82
C GLN A 2 -60.38 17.04 -22.63
N ARG A 3 -59.24 17.15 -21.91
CA ARG A 3 -58.90 18.07 -20.82
C ARG A 3 -59.29 17.57 -19.41
N ILE A 4 -58.33 16.89 -18.77
CA ILE A 4 -57.71 17.22 -17.48
C ILE A 4 -56.68 16.09 -17.23
N SER A 5 -55.42 16.33 -17.59
CA SER A 5 -54.22 15.60 -17.11
C SER A 5 -52.93 16.18 -17.71
N ILE A 6 -52.79 17.51 -17.73
CA ILE A 6 -51.52 18.19 -18.05
C ILE A 6 -51.50 19.47 -17.21
N ALA A 7 -51.25 19.37 -15.90
CA ALA A 7 -51.05 20.55 -15.05
C ALA A 7 -50.27 20.31 -13.75
N ILE A 8 -49.70 19.11 -13.51
CA ILE A 8 -48.89 18.84 -12.30
C ILE A 8 -47.43 18.50 -12.63
N SER A 9 -47.08 18.23 -13.90
CA SER A 9 -45.69 17.92 -14.30
C SER A 9 -44.82 19.13 -14.69
N LEU A 10 -45.25 20.38 -14.44
CA LEU A 10 -44.51 21.58 -14.87
C LEU A 10 -44.10 22.56 -13.75
N ILE A 11 -44.36 22.24 -12.47
CA ILE A 11 -43.94 23.08 -11.34
C ILE A 11 -42.77 22.46 -10.54
N SER A 12 -42.45 21.18 -10.74
CA SER A 12 -41.25 20.54 -10.15
C SER A 12 -39.98 20.69 -10.99
N ILE A 13 -40.05 21.33 -12.17
CA ILE A 13 -38.91 21.49 -13.11
C ILE A 13 -38.32 22.90 -13.07
N LEU A 14 -38.88 23.84 -12.29
CA LEU A 14 -38.42 25.24 -12.23
C LEU A 14 -37.80 25.66 -10.87
N PHE A 15 -37.57 24.71 -9.96
CA PHE A 15 -36.82 24.94 -8.71
C PHE A 15 -35.61 24.01 -8.54
N CYS A 16 -35.12 23.42 -9.64
CA CYS A 16 -33.93 22.55 -9.63
C CYS A 16 -32.93 22.95 -10.73
N SER A 17 -32.72 24.26 -10.92
CA SER A 17 -31.79 24.79 -11.91
C SER A 17 -31.00 26.00 -11.41
N ALA A 18 -30.88 26.18 -10.09
CA ALA A 18 -30.09 27.27 -9.51
C ALA A 18 -29.26 26.87 -8.27
N ILE A 19 -28.85 25.61 -8.14
CA ILE A 19 -27.74 25.21 -7.25
C ILE A 19 -27.05 23.98 -7.85
N LEU A 20 -26.18 24.15 -8.86
CA LEU A 20 -25.07 23.23 -9.13
C LEU A 20 -24.09 23.87 -10.14
N THR A 21 -23.44 24.94 -9.71
CA THR A 21 -22.08 25.25 -10.18
C THR A 21 -21.21 25.32 -8.93
N ARG A 22 -20.85 24.15 -8.41
CA ARG A 22 -19.68 24.03 -7.53
C ARG A 22 -18.54 23.58 -8.43
N ALA A 23 -17.50 24.41 -8.49
CA ALA A 23 -16.28 24.12 -9.21
C ALA A 23 -15.67 22.82 -8.67
N LEU A 24 -15.19 21.96 -9.57
CA LEU A 24 -14.28 20.87 -9.25
C LEU A 24 -13.05 21.48 -8.53
N PRO A 25 -12.38 20.77 -7.60
CA PRO A 25 -11.08 21.23 -7.12
C PRO A 25 -10.13 21.27 -8.31
N ASP A 26 -9.54 22.45 -8.57
CA ASP A 26 -8.60 22.67 -9.66
C ASP A 26 -7.43 21.67 -9.52
N GLU A 27 -7.02 21.05 -10.64
CA GLU A 27 -5.76 20.32 -10.68
C GLU A 27 -4.62 21.24 -10.22
N PRO A 28 -3.55 20.70 -9.58
CA PRO A 28 -2.43 21.53 -9.19
C PRO A 28 -1.93 22.30 -10.41
N GLU A 29 -1.81 23.60 -10.22
CA GLU A 29 -1.57 24.54 -11.32
C GLU A 29 -0.31 24.21 -12.12
N PHE A 30 0.66 23.54 -11.47
CA PHE A 30 1.84 22.96 -12.09
C PHE A 30 2.31 21.69 -11.35
N GLY A 31 3.07 20.83 -12.04
CA GLY A 31 3.68 19.61 -11.53
C GLY A 31 5.12 19.42 -12.05
N TYR A 32 5.84 18.47 -11.46
CA TYR A 32 7.26 18.21 -11.79
C TYR A 32 7.49 16.98 -12.68
N ASP A 33 6.41 16.33 -13.13
CA ASP A 33 6.49 15.23 -14.09
C ASP A 33 6.76 15.81 -15.49
N GLU A 34 7.93 15.52 -16.06
CA GLU A 34 8.38 16.04 -17.36
C GLU A 34 7.42 15.70 -18.50
N ASP A 35 6.70 14.59 -18.41
CA ASP A 35 5.80 14.08 -19.46
C ASP A 35 4.34 14.55 -19.27
N SER A 36 4.05 15.30 -18.20
CA SER A 36 2.69 15.77 -17.88
C SER A 36 2.34 17.10 -18.54
N ALA A 37 1.06 17.32 -18.83
CA ALA A 37 0.58 18.57 -19.45
C ALA A 37 0.80 19.83 -18.57
N ASN A 38 0.98 19.64 -17.26
CA ASN A 38 1.35 20.68 -16.31
C ASN A 38 2.82 20.56 -15.83
N GLY A 39 3.65 19.81 -16.56
CA GLY A 39 5.05 19.53 -16.27
C GLY A 39 6.01 20.68 -16.61
N PRO A 40 7.30 20.60 -16.20
CA PRO A 40 8.28 21.67 -16.39
C PRO A 40 8.42 22.17 -17.82
N GLN A 41 8.31 21.26 -18.81
CA GLN A 41 8.37 21.61 -20.23
C GLN A 41 7.20 22.47 -20.71
N HIS A 42 6.10 22.46 -19.96
CA HIS A 42 4.84 23.11 -20.31
C HIS A 42 4.49 24.27 -19.38
N TRP A 43 5.20 24.51 -18.28
CA TRP A 43 4.88 25.58 -17.32
C TRP A 43 4.69 26.95 -17.97
N GLY A 44 5.57 27.33 -18.91
CA GLY A 44 5.44 28.62 -19.60
C GLY A 44 4.24 28.74 -20.54
N ASP A 45 3.56 27.63 -20.85
CA ASP A 45 2.33 27.59 -21.66
C ASP A 45 1.06 27.61 -20.80
N ILE A 46 1.17 27.41 -19.47
CA ILE A 46 0.03 27.38 -18.55
C ILE A 46 -0.46 28.79 -18.21
N LYS A 47 0.47 29.72 -17.94
CA LYS A 47 0.15 31.12 -17.62
C LYS A 47 1.15 32.07 -18.27
N GLU A 48 0.66 33.22 -18.73
CA GLU A 48 1.50 34.29 -19.28
C GLU A 48 2.55 34.77 -18.26
N ALA A 49 2.18 34.82 -16.98
CA ALA A 49 3.09 35.17 -15.88
C ALA A 49 4.27 34.18 -15.72
N TRP A 50 4.20 32.99 -16.31
CA TRP A 50 5.20 31.93 -16.24
C TRP A 50 6.00 31.79 -17.54
N ALA A 51 5.84 32.71 -18.49
CA ALA A 51 6.51 32.65 -19.79
C ALA A 51 8.03 32.44 -19.68
N ALA A 52 8.66 32.96 -18.61
CA ALA A 52 10.08 32.77 -18.33
C ALA A 52 10.47 31.28 -18.17
N CYS A 53 9.57 30.40 -17.71
CA CYS A 53 9.83 28.96 -17.66
C CYS A 53 10.07 28.33 -19.05
N LYS A 54 9.58 28.98 -20.12
CA LYS A 54 9.75 28.54 -21.51
C LYS A 54 10.79 29.35 -22.27
N THR A 55 10.85 30.66 -22.04
CA THR A 55 11.69 31.58 -22.84
C THR A 55 12.95 32.07 -22.12
N GLY A 56 13.08 31.79 -20.83
CA GLY A 56 14.26 32.14 -20.04
C GLY A 56 15.55 31.52 -20.59
N GLN A 57 16.66 32.20 -20.36
CA GLN A 57 18.01 31.82 -20.80
C GLN A 57 18.92 31.38 -19.64
N MET A 58 18.51 31.61 -18.40
CA MET A 58 19.25 31.32 -17.17
C MET A 58 18.40 30.42 -16.25
N GLN A 59 17.85 29.34 -16.81
CA GLN A 59 16.98 28.43 -16.06
C GLN A 59 17.74 27.59 -15.04
N SER A 60 17.13 27.41 -13.88
CA SER A 60 17.53 26.52 -12.80
C SER A 60 16.43 25.47 -12.58
N PRO A 61 16.75 24.28 -12.03
CA PRO A 61 18.07 23.85 -11.54
C PRO A 61 19.01 23.43 -12.68
N ILE A 62 20.32 23.40 -12.41
CA ILE A 62 21.35 22.92 -13.34
C ILE A 62 22.19 21.79 -12.73
N ASP A 63 22.89 21.04 -13.59
CA ASP A 63 23.99 20.17 -13.15
C ASP A 63 25.26 21.00 -12.89
N LEU A 64 25.85 20.83 -11.71
CA LEU A 64 27.05 21.51 -11.27
C LEU A 64 28.27 20.62 -11.55
N SER A 65 28.81 20.74 -12.75
CA SER A 65 30.02 20.04 -13.19
C SER A 65 31.28 20.66 -12.57
N ARG A 66 32.18 19.83 -12.03
CA ARG A 66 33.49 20.30 -11.54
C ARG A 66 34.42 20.77 -12.66
N ASN A 67 34.14 20.44 -13.91
CA ASN A 67 34.97 20.81 -15.06
C ASN A 67 34.59 22.18 -15.63
N ASP A 68 33.37 22.66 -15.34
CA ASP A 68 32.81 23.88 -15.91
C ASP A 68 32.72 25.02 -14.87
N VAL A 69 33.63 25.01 -13.88
CA VAL A 69 33.65 25.99 -12.79
C VAL A 69 34.98 26.73 -12.71
N GLN A 70 34.89 28.01 -12.39
CA GLN A 70 36.04 28.83 -12.01
C GLN A 70 36.15 28.87 -10.48
N VAL A 71 37.31 28.54 -9.94
CA VAL A 71 37.59 28.71 -8.51
C VAL A 71 37.92 30.18 -8.25
N ILE A 72 37.14 30.84 -7.39
CA ILE A 72 37.33 32.24 -7.00
C ILE A 72 37.57 32.29 -5.49
N PRO A 73 38.83 32.19 -5.02
CA PRO A 73 39.16 32.18 -3.59
C PRO A 73 38.71 33.43 -2.82
N GLU A 74 38.59 34.56 -3.52
CA GLU A 74 38.26 35.88 -2.97
C GLU A 74 36.82 35.96 -2.47
N LEU A 75 35.92 35.08 -2.94
CA LEU A 75 34.54 34.99 -2.45
C LEU A 75 34.47 34.53 -0.98
N GLY A 76 35.58 34.02 -0.42
CA GLY A 76 35.62 33.52 0.95
C GLY A 76 34.81 32.23 1.15
N GLY A 77 34.69 31.80 2.40
CA GLY A 77 33.73 30.75 2.78
C GLY A 77 32.38 31.37 3.15
N LEU A 78 31.46 30.56 3.65
CA LEU A 78 30.15 30.99 4.20
C LEU A 78 30.30 31.78 5.54
N LYS A 79 31.43 32.48 5.73
CA LYS A 79 31.92 33.10 6.96
C LYS A 79 31.30 34.45 7.29
N PHE A 80 30.60 35.07 6.33
CA PHE A 80 29.94 36.37 6.49
C PHE A 80 28.42 36.23 6.67
N TRP A 81 27.98 35.06 7.14
CA TRP A 81 26.58 34.72 7.27
C TRP A 81 26.24 34.76 8.75
N THR A 82 25.29 35.61 9.10
CA THR A 82 24.89 35.82 10.49
C THR A 82 23.44 35.39 10.61
N TYR A 83 23.20 34.20 11.15
CA TYR A 83 21.85 33.72 11.44
C TYR A 83 21.59 33.74 12.94
N ASN A 84 20.35 33.99 13.31
CA ASN A 84 19.90 34.00 14.70
C ASN A 84 18.72 33.03 14.88
N PRO A 85 18.61 32.35 16.04
CA PRO A 85 17.38 31.68 16.42
C PRO A 85 16.20 32.64 16.35
N GLN A 86 15.13 32.22 15.68
CA GLN A 86 13.97 33.08 15.48
C GLN A 86 12.67 32.27 15.45
N TYR A 87 11.60 32.86 15.98
CA TYR A 87 10.27 32.28 15.87
C TYR A 87 9.84 32.16 14.41
N ALA A 88 9.40 30.97 14.04
CA ALA A 88 9.05 30.64 12.67
C ALA A 88 7.61 30.12 12.57
N THR A 89 7.09 30.19 11.35
CA THR A 89 5.81 29.60 10.97
C THR A 89 6.01 28.53 9.92
N LEU A 90 5.36 27.39 10.08
CA LEU A 90 5.27 26.37 9.05
C LEU A 90 4.12 26.73 8.11
N SER A 91 4.40 26.74 6.81
CA SER A 91 3.41 26.97 5.76
C SER A 91 3.43 25.83 4.75
N ASN A 92 2.22 25.50 4.28
CA ASN A 92 2.00 24.53 3.22
C ASN A 92 1.63 25.25 1.94
N ARG A 93 2.52 25.18 0.95
CA ARG A 93 2.37 25.93 -0.30
C ARG A 93 1.83 25.07 -1.45
N GLY A 94 1.33 23.87 -1.15
CA GLY A 94 0.73 22.95 -2.12
C GLY A 94 1.74 22.18 -2.98
N HIS A 95 3.00 22.61 -3.04
CA HIS A 95 4.10 21.96 -3.77
C HIS A 95 5.35 21.72 -2.91
N ASP A 96 5.48 22.38 -1.77
CA ASP A 96 6.50 22.12 -0.77
C ASP A 96 6.05 22.55 0.64
N VAL A 97 6.93 22.30 1.61
CA VAL A 97 6.79 22.75 2.99
C VAL A 97 7.79 23.84 3.25
N ALA A 98 7.32 24.99 3.69
CA ALA A 98 8.17 26.11 4.02
C ALA A 98 8.13 26.40 5.53
N VAL A 99 9.28 26.77 6.07
CA VAL A 99 9.41 27.41 7.37
C VAL A 99 9.75 28.88 7.10
N ASP A 100 8.81 29.74 7.44
CA ASP A 100 8.83 31.17 7.18
C ASP A 100 9.29 31.96 8.41
N TYR A 101 10.12 32.96 8.18
CA TYR A 101 10.67 33.87 9.20
C TYR A 101 10.13 35.30 9.06
N LEU A 102 9.02 35.48 8.33
CA LEU A 102 8.49 36.79 7.91
C LEU A 102 8.22 37.79 9.05
N ARG A 103 8.11 37.32 10.30
CA ARG A 103 7.76 38.13 11.47
C ARG A 103 8.95 38.42 12.39
N GLY A 104 10.18 38.10 12.00
CA GLY A 104 11.36 38.52 12.75
C GLY A 104 12.67 38.40 11.98
N ASP A 105 13.77 38.67 12.68
CA ASP A 105 15.10 38.72 12.08
C ASP A 105 15.84 37.40 12.30
N ALA A 106 15.68 36.48 11.35
CA ALA A 106 16.42 35.22 11.32
C ALA A 106 17.88 35.39 10.88
N GLY A 107 18.30 36.63 10.61
CA GLY A 107 19.63 36.99 10.15
C GLY A 107 19.75 37.11 8.63
N SER A 108 20.98 37.28 8.16
CA SER A 108 21.28 37.60 6.76
C SER A 108 22.60 37.02 6.27
N ILE A 109 22.76 37.04 4.94
CA ILE A 109 24.01 36.79 4.25
C ILE A 109 24.48 38.05 3.54
N ASP A 110 25.79 38.28 3.52
CA ASP A 110 26.39 39.29 2.66
C ASP A 110 26.87 38.66 1.35
N ILE A 111 26.46 39.25 0.23
CA ILE A 111 26.95 38.92 -1.10
C ILE A 111 27.38 40.23 -1.76
N ASP A 112 28.68 40.34 -2.04
CA ASP A 112 29.29 41.50 -2.70
C ASP A 112 28.97 42.84 -2.01
N GLY A 113 28.95 42.86 -0.67
CA GLY A 113 28.66 44.04 0.14
C GLY A 113 27.17 44.40 0.22
N SER A 114 26.29 43.55 -0.31
CA SER A 114 24.85 43.68 -0.18
C SER A 114 24.32 42.64 0.80
N SER A 115 23.55 43.11 1.80
CA SER A 115 22.90 42.23 2.78
C SER A 115 21.60 41.67 2.22
N PHE A 116 21.43 40.35 2.31
CA PHE A 116 20.23 39.60 1.95
C PHE A 116 19.68 38.92 3.20
N SER A 117 18.50 39.35 3.67
CA SER A 117 17.87 38.83 4.88
C SER A 117 17.16 37.51 4.59
N LEU A 118 17.31 36.52 5.47
CA LEU A 118 16.62 35.23 5.35
C LEU A 118 15.13 35.41 5.61
N VAL A 119 14.30 34.91 4.70
CA VAL A 119 12.83 34.99 4.83
C VAL A 119 12.15 33.65 4.92
N GLN A 120 12.76 32.60 4.35
CA GLN A 120 12.13 31.29 4.23
C GLN A 120 13.16 30.19 4.03
N ILE A 121 12.88 29.00 4.55
CA ILE A 121 13.53 27.75 4.14
C ILE A 121 12.48 26.73 3.69
N HIS A 122 12.79 25.88 2.71
CA HIS A 122 11.89 24.82 2.25
C HIS A 122 12.67 23.63 1.65
N TRP A 123 12.03 22.47 1.54
CA TRP A 123 12.68 21.24 1.08
C TRP A 123 12.06 20.72 -0.21
N HIS A 124 12.93 20.23 -1.08
CA HIS A 124 12.61 19.54 -2.32
C HIS A 124 13.07 18.08 -2.28
N TRP A 125 12.25 17.20 -2.83
CA TRP A 125 12.53 15.76 -2.95
C TRP A 125 12.23 15.28 -4.38
N PRO A 126 13.14 14.52 -5.02
CA PRO A 126 14.58 14.41 -4.71
C PRO A 126 15.30 15.78 -4.83
N SER A 127 16.65 15.84 -4.71
CA SER A 127 17.34 17.12 -4.95
C SER A 127 17.06 17.65 -6.35
N GLU A 128 16.87 18.96 -6.49
CA GLU A 128 16.63 19.62 -7.79
C GLU A 128 17.95 19.79 -8.55
N HIS A 129 18.99 20.28 -7.87
CA HIS A 129 20.35 20.36 -8.41
C HIS A 129 21.03 18.99 -8.42
N THR A 130 21.95 18.83 -9.37
CA THR A 130 22.85 17.68 -9.47
C THR A 130 24.31 18.13 -9.41
N ILE A 131 25.21 17.24 -9.00
CA ILE A 131 26.66 17.49 -9.05
C ILE A 131 27.30 16.38 -9.87
N ASP A 132 27.95 16.74 -10.97
CA ASP A 132 28.55 15.79 -11.93
C ASP A 132 27.53 14.71 -12.38
N GLY A 133 26.29 15.14 -12.66
CA GLY A 133 25.16 14.29 -13.05
C GLY A 133 24.53 13.48 -11.92
N ARG A 134 25.05 13.58 -10.68
CA ARG A 134 24.49 12.85 -9.53
C ARG A 134 23.37 13.64 -8.85
N ARG A 135 22.18 13.04 -8.81
CA ARG A 135 21.05 13.49 -7.97
C ARG A 135 21.18 12.95 -6.55
N TYR A 136 20.76 13.76 -5.58
CA TYR A 136 20.80 13.48 -4.14
C TYR A 136 19.39 13.28 -3.58
N ASP A 137 19.30 12.79 -2.35
CA ASP A 137 18.06 12.25 -1.79
C ASP A 137 17.08 13.35 -1.34
N LEU A 138 17.57 14.55 -1.03
CA LEU A 138 16.79 15.73 -0.63
C LEU A 138 17.62 17.00 -0.87
N GLU A 139 16.97 18.14 -1.09
CA GLU A 139 17.60 19.46 -1.13
C GLU A 139 16.83 20.47 -0.28
N LEU A 140 17.55 21.25 0.53
CA LEU A 140 16.99 22.39 1.28
C LEU A 140 17.35 23.68 0.57
N HIS A 141 16.37 24.55 0.37
CA HIS A 141 16.54 25.91 -0.13
C HIS A 141 16.35 26.92 1.00
N MET A 142 17.28 27.85 1.15
CA MET A 142 17.17 29.00 2.06
C MET A 142 17.07 30.27 1.23
N VAL A 143 15.90 30.91 1.24
CA VAL A 143 15.57 32.06 0.42
C VAL A 143 15.86 33.35 1.19
N HIS A 144 16.67 34.21 0.58
CA HIS A 144 17.05 35.51 1.13
C HIS A 144 16.68 36.64 0.18
N VAL A 145 16.27 37.78 0.72
CA VAL A 145 15.88 38.95 -0.06
C VAL A 145 16.64 40.21 0.36
N SER A 146 16.95 41.05 -0.63
CA SER A 146 17.57 42.36 -0.43
C SER A 146 16.72 43.44 -1.12
N PRO A 147 16.03 44.31 -0.35
CA PRO A 147 15.20 45.37 -0.92
C PRO A 147 16.00 46.33 -1.80
N GLN A 148 15.44 46.70 -2.95
CA GLN A 148 16.02 47.61 -3.91
C GLN A 148 15.30 48.97 -3.89
N PRO A 149 15.97 50.08 -4.27
CA PRO A 149 15.38 51.41 -4.27
C PRO A 149 14.14 51.58 -5.16
N ASP A 150 13.99 50.73 -6.18
CA ASP A 150 12.84 50.72 -7.10
C ASP A 150 11.61 49.98 -6.54
N GLY A 151 11.70 49.49 -5.29
CA GLY A 151 10.64 48.73 -4.63
C GLY A 151 10.63 47.23 -4.96
N THR A 152 11.57 46.75 -5.77
CA THR A 152 11.76 45.30 -6.02
C THR A 152 12.69 44.68 -4.97
N ASN A 153 12.78 43.34 -4.95
CA ASN A 153 13.75 42.62 -4.13
C ASN A 153 14.72 41.87 -5.03
N LYS A 154 16.02 41.94 -4.73
CA LYS A 154 16.98 40.94 -5.23
C LYS A 154 16.89 39.69 -4.37
N THR A 155 17.00 38.53 -4.99
CA THR A 155 16.84 37.24 -4.30
C THR A 155 18.12 36.42 -4.40
N ALA A 156 18.53 35.84 -3.28
CA ALA A 156 19.62 34.88 -3.21
C ALA A 156 19.14 33.61 -2.52
N VAL A 157 19.48 32.44 -3.08
CA VAL A 157 19.08 31.15 -2.52
C VAL A 157 20.31 30.31 -2.19
N VAL A 158 20.36 29.81 -0.96
CA VAL A 158 21.36 28.83 -0.53
C VAL A 158 20.75 27.44 -0.63
N GLY A 159 21.35 26.56 -1.44
CA GLY A 159 20.94 25.16 -1.58
C GLY A 159 21.85 24.22 -0.78
N VAL A 160 21.27 23.27 -0.06
CA VAL A 160 22.00 22.26 0.71
C VAL A 160 21.52 20.87 0.34
N LEU A 161 22.44 20.04 -0.15
CA LEU A 161 22.15 18.69 -0.62
C LEU A 161 22.29 17.66 0.50
N TYR A 162 21.40 16.67 0.53
CA TYR A 162 21.41 15.60 1.52
C TYR A 162 21.51 14.22 0.88
N LYS A 163 22.15 13.30 1.58
CA LYS A 163 22.09 11.85 1.31
C LYS A 163 21.50 11.11 2.50
N TYR A 164 20.94 9.93 2.27
CA TYR A 164 20.46 9.09 3.36
C TYR A 164 21.58 8.78 4.37
N GLY A 165 21.26 8.92 5.65
CA GLY A 165 22.17 8.73 6.77
C GLY A 165 21.51 9.02 8.12
N SER A 166 22.27 9.62 9.04
CA SER A 166 21.74 10.10 10.33
C SER A 166 20.69 11.20 10.15
N PRO A 167 19.70 11.29 11.06
CA PRO A 167 18.70 12.36 11.01
C PRO A 167 19.31 13.76 10.99
N ASP A 168 18.74 14.66 10.20
CA ASP A 168 19.09 16.07 10.22
C ASP A 168 18.51 16.75 11.47
N PRO A 169 19.32 17.45 12.29
CA PRO A 169 18.85 18.05 13.54
C PRO A 169 17.79 19.14 13.37
N LEU A 170 17.89 19.94 12.30
CA LEU A 170 16.94 21.02 12.04
C LEU A 170 15.59 20.41 11.65
N LEU A 171 15.61 19.47 10.72
CA LEU A 171 14.40 18.78 10.28
C LEU A 171 13.75 18.02 11.45
N SER A 172 14.53 17.48 12.40
CA SER A 172 14.01 16.86 13.63
C SER A 172 13.15 17.80 14.49
N LYS A 173 13.43 19.11 14.48
CA LYS A 173 12.62 20.10 15.21
C LYS A 173 11.31 20.41 14.48
N VAL A 174 11.34 20.34 13.15
CA VAL A 174 10.18 20.59 12.28
C VAL A 174 9.29 19.35 12.18
N GLU A 175 9.86 18.14 12.26
CA GLU A 175 9.19 16.84 12.12
C GLU A 175 7.90 16.71 12.93
N GLN A 176 7.88 17.17 14.17
CA GLN A 176 6.71 17.07 15.04
C GLN A 176 5.49 17.86 14.52
N TYR A 177 5.73 18.86 13.66
CA TYR A 177 4.69 19.68 13.04
C TYR A 177 4.32 19.20 11.63
N LEU A 178 5.10 18.29 11.04
CA LEU A 178 4.81 17.72 9.71
C LEU A 178 3.64 16.72 9.73
N GLY A 179 3.21 16.27 10.91
CA GLY A 179 2.10 15.33 11.07
C GLY A 179 0.71 15.93 10.80
N ASP A 180 0.49 17.16 11.27
CA ASP A 180 -0.79 17.89 11.34
C ASP A 180 -0.71 19.23 10.60
N ILE A 181 -0.25 19.19 9.36
CA ILE A 181 0.10 20.42 8.65
C ILE A 181 -1.13 21.29 8.40
N PRO A 182 -1.01 22.61 8.55
CA PRO A 182 -2.04 23.56 8.14
C PRO A 182 -2.57 23.25 6.74
N LYS A 183 -3.88 23.47 6.50
CA LYS A 183 -4.40 23.34 5.13
C LYS A 183 -3.62 24.25 4.18
N GLU A 184 -3.71 23.99 2.88
CA GLU A 184 -3.09 24.86 1.87
C GLU A 184 -3.45 26.34 2.13
N ASN A 185 -2.44 27.20 2.23
CA ASN A 185 -2.52 28.62 2.65
C ASN A 185 -2.85 28.89 4.13
N GLU A 186 -2.78 27.91 5.02
CA GLU A 186 -2.78 28.10 6.47
C GLU A 186 -1.31 28.15 6.99
N GLU A 187 -1.09 28.91 8.08
CA GLU A 187 0.20 29.05 8.75
C GLU A 187 0.07 28.54 10.19
N GLU A 188 1.06 27.78 10.67
CA GLU A 188 1.15 27.35 12.08
C GLU A 188 2.45 27.83 12.70
N SER A 189 2.40 28.36 13.92
CA SER A 189 3.63 28.76 14.62
C SER A 189 4.33 27.54 15.23
N ILE A 190 5.60 27.34 14.88
CA ILE A 190 6.38 26.14 15.29
C ILE A 190 7.48 26.45 16.32
N GLY A 191 7.33 27.58 17.02
CA GLY A 191 8.31 28.04 18.00
C GLY A 191 9.60 28.57 17.36
N GLU A 192 10.68 28.53 18.12
CA GLU A 192 11.99 29.05 17.72
C GLU A 192 12.77 28.01 16.91
N ILE A 193 13.18 28.39 15.70
CA ILE A 193 14.00 27.58 14.80
C ILE A 193 15.29 28.36 14.51
N ASP A 194 16.44 27.71 14.70
CA ASP A 194 17.76 28.31 14.46
C ASP A 194 18.32 27.91 13.09
N PRO A 195 18.37 28.83 12.09
CA PRO A 195 18.90 28.53 10.77
C PRO A 195 20.42 28.27 10.76
N SER A 196 21.15 28.70 11.80
CA SER A 196 22.60 28.51 11.87
C SER A 196 23.00 27.03 11.90
N GLU A 197 22.09 26.13 12.29
CA GLU A 197 22.29 24.68 12.33
C GLU A 197 22.45 24.04 10.93
N ILE A 198 22.03 24.73 9.87
CA ILE A 198 22.17 24.27 8.47
C ILE A 198 23.61 24.42 7.98
N MET A 199 24.35 25.36 8.55
CA MET A 199 25.63 25.83 8.02
C MET A 199 26.78 24.88 8.33
N SER A 200 27.40 24.33 7.29
CA SER A 200 28.40 23.28 7.54
C SER A 200 29.59 23.23 6.57
N GLY A 201 29.50 23.87 5.39
CA GLY A 201 30.53 23.87 4.36
C GLY A 201 31.46 25.08 4.32
N LYS A 202 32.64 24.90 3.73
CA LYS A 202 33.62 25.98 3.42
C LYS A 202 33.73 26.27 1.93
N MET A 203 33.18 25.42 1.08
CA MET A 203 33.23 25.51 -0.38
C MET A 203 31.80 25.41 -0.92
N PHE A 204 31.51 26.19 -1.94
CA PHE A 204 30.19 26.24 -2.56
C PHE A 204 30.33 26.51 -4.06
N TYR A 205 29.26 26.21 -4.79
CA TYR A 205 29.07 26.67 -6.15
C TYR A 205 28.24 27.95 -6.13
N ARG A 206 28.57 28.92 -6.99
CA ARG A 206 27.85 30.20 -7.12
C ARG A 206 27.52 30.43 -8.58
N TYR A 207 26.25 30.70 -8.88
CA TYR A 207 25.83 31.08 -10.23
C TYR A 207 24.59 31.97 -10.17
N ILE A 208 24.28 32.63 -11.29
CA ILE A 208 23.04 33.39 -11.47
C ILE A 208 22.11 32.53 -12.32
N GLY A 209 20.90 32.28 -11.83
CA GLY A 209 19.91 31.43 -12.47
C GLY A 209 18.49 31.94 -12.26
N SER A 210 17.52 31.02 -12.27
CA SER A 210 16.10 31.29 -12.06
C SER A 210 15.57 30.67 -10.77
N LEU A 211 14.32 30.94 -10.44
CA LEU A 211 13.57 30.05 -9.55
C LEU A 211 13.44 28.67 -10.21
N THR A 212 13.45 27.60 -9.41
CA THR A 212 13.33 26.21 -9.88
C THR A 212 11.88 25.76 -10.11
N ALA A 213 10.93 26.63 -9.78
CA ALA A 213 9.50 26.45 -9.98
C ALA A 213 8.90 27.73 -10.62
N PRO A 214 7.69 27.66 -11.20
CA PRO A 214 7.01 28.83 -11.73
C PRO A 214 6.89 29.96 -10.70
N PRO A 215 7.14 31.23 -11.08
CA PRO A 215 7.22 31.76 -12.45
C PRO A 215 8.60 31.65 -13.14
N CYS A 216 9.56 30.89 -12.60
CA CYS A 216 10.92 30.75 -13.15
C CYS A 216 11.65 32.08 -13.38
N THR A 217 11.41 33.05 -12.49
CA THR A 217 12.02 34.39 -12.55
C THR A 217 13.55 34.28 -12.49
N GLU A 218 14.22 34.92 -13.44
CA GLU A 218 15.68 34.92 -13.55
C GLU A 218 16.34 36.00 -12.67
N GLY A 219 17.66 35.88 -12.48
CA GLY A 219 18.44 36.80 -11.66
C GLY A 219 18.60 36.34 -10.21
N ILE A 220 18.28 35.07 -9.92
CA ILE A 220 18.47 34.46 -8.60
C ILE A 220 19.94 34.13 -8.40
N ILE A 221 20.53 34.62 -7.31
CA ILE A 221 21.90 34.29 -6.95
C ILE A 221 21.90 32.97 -6.18
N TRP A 222 22.26 31.87 -6.84
CA TRP A 222 22.32 30.54 -6.24
C TRP A 222 23.67 30.28 -5.59
N THR A 223 23.64 29.78 -4.35
CA THR A 223 24.82 29.29 -3.61
C THR A 223 24.59 27.86 -3.15
N ILE A 224 25.20 26.87 -3.82
CA ILE A 224 25.00 25.45 -3.45
C ILE A 224 26.17 24.97 -2.60
N ASP A 225 25.91 24.60 -1.33
CA ASP A 225 26.92 24.06 -0.43
C ASP A 225 27.46 22.75 -1.01
N LYS A 226 28.79 22.67 -1.19
CA LYS A 226 29.45 21.47 -1.71
C LYS A 226 29.41 20.33 -0.69
N LYS A 227 29.23 20.63 0.60
CA LYS A 227 29.16 19.60 1.64
C LYS A 227 27.78 18.95 1.66
N ILE A 228 27.76 17.65 1.37
CA ILE A 228 26.56 16.83 1.43
C ILE A 228 26.24 16.48 2.88
N ARG A 229 25.07 16.88 3.37
CA ARG A 229 24.55 16.55 4.70
C ARG A 229 23.88 15.18 4.71
N SER A 230 23.56 14.69 5.91
CA SER A 230 22.81 13.45 6.10
C SER A 230 21.36 13.74 6.48
N VAL A 231 20.43 12.96 5.95
CA VAL A 231 19.02 12.96 6.36
C VAL A 231 18.56 11.52 6.56
N SER A 232 17.65 11.26 7.49
CA SER A 232 17.09 9.91 7.65
C SER A 232 16.01 9.62 6.61
N ARG A 233 15.76 8.34 6.30
CA ARG A 233 14.67 7.95 5.38
C ARG A 233 13.31 8.42 5.87
N ARG A 234 13.05 8.23 7.17
CA ARG A 234 11.85 8.70 7.87
C ARG A 234 11.59 10.20 7.68
N GLN A 235 12.64 11.02 7.78
CA GLN A 235 12.54 12.46 7.59
C GLN A 235 12.10 12.85 6.18
N VAL A 236 12.67 12.18 5.18
CA VAL A 236 12.30 12.41 3.77
C VAL A 236 10.87 11.91 3.54
N GLU A 237 10.48 10.76 4.07
CA GLU A 237 9.11 10.22 4.00
C GLU A 237 8.08 11.19 4.60
N LEU A 238 8.36 11.77 5.78
CA LEU A 238 7.48 12.77 6.39
C LEU A 238 7.28 14.00 5.51
N LEU A 239 8.35 14.50 4.86
CA LEU A 239 8.25 15.61 3.90
C LEU A 239 7.45 15.22 2.65
N LYS A 240 7.60 13.99 2.13
CA LYS A 240 6.81 13.51 0.99
C LYS A 240 5.33 13.39 1.33
N ASP A 241 5.02 12.68 2.42
CA ASP A 241 3.65 12.46 2.86
C ASP A 241 2.94 13.77 3.08
N THR A 242 3.65 14.74 3.64
CA THR A 242 3.20 16.11 3.82
C THR A 242 2.81 16.81 2.52
N VAL A 243 3.66 16.79 1.49
CA VAL A 243 3.38 17.51 0.24
C VAL A 243 2.30 16.78 -0.57
N LEU A 244 2.20 15.46 -0.40
CA LEU A 244 1.22 14.61 -1.08
C LEU A 244 -0.14 14.55 -0.35
N LYS A 245 -0.20 14.76 0.97
CA LYS A 245 -1.42 14.74 1.81
C LYS A 245 -2.49 15.75 1.38
N PRO A 246 -2.18 17.04 1.09
CA PRO A 246 -3.17 18.03 0.65
C PRO A 246 -3.95 17.60 -0.60
N ARG A 247 -3.34 16.77 -1.46
CA ARG A 247 -3.95 16.28 -2.70
C ARG A 247 -4.96 15.15 -2.50
N LEU A 248 -4.98 14.51 -1.32
CA LEU A 248 -5.99 13.51 -0.94
C LEU A 248 -7.14 14.10 -0.12
N VAL A 249 -6.94 15.27 0.51
CA VAL A 249 -7.87 15.86 1.49
C VAL A 249 -8.96 16.74 0.85
N THR A 250 -8.76 17.24 -0.38
CA THR A 250 -9.78 18.04 -1.10
C THR A 250 -11.04 17.25 -1.45
N TRP A 251 -10.94 15.91 -1.54
CA TRP A 251 -12.12 15.03 -1.70
C TRP A 251 -12.86 14.75 -0.37
N MET A 252 -12.21 14.91 0.79
CA MET A 252 -12.78 14.54 2.09
C MET A 252 -13.51 15.69 2.82
N LEU A 253 -13.21 16.95 2.50
CA LEU A 253 -13.71 18.08 3.30
C LEU A 253 -15.15 18.52 2.97
N GLU A 254 -15.72 18.24 1.80
CA GLU A 254 -17.12 18.60 1.51
C GLU A 254 -18.16 17.71 2.23
N LEU A 255 -17.77 16.53 2.73
CA LEU A 255 -18.62 15.69 3.59
C LEU A 255 -18.71 16.20 5.04
N SER A 256 -17.84 17.16 5.44
CA SER A 256 -17.73 17.66 6.82
C SER A 256 -18.66 18.83 7.18
N THR A 257 -19.46 19.34 6.24
CA THR A 257 -20.42 20.43 6.49
C THR A 257 -21.78 19.95 7.02
N MET A 258 -21.95 18.65 7.27
CA MET A 258 -23.04 18.19 8.12
C MET A 258 -22.77 18.59 9.57
N PRO A 259 -23.79 19.07 10.31
CA PRO A 259 -23.58 19.59 11.65
C PRO A 259 -22.97 18.51 12.55
N LYS A 260 -21.84 18.87 13.20
CA LYS A 260 -21.12 18.03 14.18
C LYS A 260 -22.13 17.44 15.18
N PRO A 261 -22.23 16.10 15.31
CA PRO A 261 -22.86 15.53 16.49
C PRO A 261 -21.96 15.84 17.68
N ARG A 262 -22.58 16.42 18.71
CA ARG A 262 -21.95 16.66 20.01
C ARG A 262 -21.45 15.34 20.57
N ASN A 263 -20.22 15.37 21.12
CA ASN A 263 -19.60 14.40 22.03
C ASN A 263 -20.48 13.21 22.45
N LEU A 264 -20.40 12.10 21.70
CA LEU A 264 -20.82 10.77 22.12
C LEU A 264 -19.91 9.76 21.39
N CYS A 265 -19.08 9.01 22.12
CA CYS A 265 -18.45 7.81 21.56
C CYS A 265 -19.57 6.85 21.12
N GLY A 266 -19.71 6.66 19.81
CA GLY A 266 -20.53 5.62 19.19
C GLY A 266 -19.65 4.66 18.37
N PRO A 267 -20.10 3.44 18.07
CA PRO A 267 -19.30 2.43 17.37
C PRO A 267 -18.88 2.92 15.98
N TYR A 268 -17.63 2.65 15.60
CA TYR A 268 -17.11 2.89 14.26
C TYR A 268 -18.06 2.28 13.22
N VAL A 269 -18.48 3.06 12.22
CA VAL A 269 -19.49 2.65 11.23
C VAL A 269 -19.04 1.36 10.54
N GLY A 270 -19.76 0.26 10.77
CA GLY A 270 -19.46 -1.06 10.19
C GLY A 270 -18.74 -2.05 11.11
N ALA A 271 -18.15 -1.59 12.22
CA ALA A 271 -17.57 -2.49 13.22
C ALA A 271 -18.66 -3.15 14.07
N HIS A 272 -18.51 -4.44 14.36
CA HIS A 272 -19.37 -5.15 15.30
C HIS A 272 -19.18 -4.56 16.71
N PRO A 273 -20.26 -4.22 17.44
CA PRO A 273 -20.17 -3.56 18.74
C PRO A 273 -19.55 -4.44 19.83
N ASP A 274 -19.59 -5.76 19.65
CA ASP A 274 -18.98 -6.74 20.56
C ASP A 274 -18.09 -7.71 19.76
N PRO A 275 -16.80 -7.38 19.55
CA PRO A 275 -15.90 -8.24 18.79
C PRO A 275 -15.59 -9.58 19.50
N GLU A 276 -15.66 -9.63 20.82
CA GLU A 276 -15.45 -10.87 21.59
C GLU A 276 -16.58 -11.88 21.36
N ALA A 277 -17.83 -11.41 21.23
CA ALA A 277 -18.96 -12.28 20.87
C ALA A 277 -18.76 -12.94 19.50
N VAL A 278 -18.19 -12.24 18.52
CA VAL A 278 -17.87 -12.81 17.20
C VAL A 278 -16.78 -13.88 17.32
N ALA A 279 -15.73 -13.63 18.10
CA ALA A 279 -14.68 -14.61 18.36
C ALA A 279 -15.23 -15.87 19.06
N HIS A 280 -16.09 -15.71 20.07
CA HIS A 280 -16.77 -16.81 20.74
C HIS A 280 -17.67 -17.62 19.82
N GLU A 281 -18.40 -16.96 18.91
CA GLU A 281 -19.24 -17.64 17.93
C GLU A 281 -18.43 -18.50 16.96
N VAL A 282 -17.25 -18.04 16.52
CA VAL A 282 -16.31 -18.85 15.72
C VAL A 282 -15.92 -20.12 16.46
N HIS A 283 -15.53 -20.02 17.74
CA HIS A 283 -15.21 -21.20 18.56
C HIS A 283 -16.39 -22.15 18.72
N ARG A 284 -17.59 -21.61 18.94
CA ARG A 284 -18.82 -22.41 19.06
C ARG A 284 -19.08 -23.20 17.77
N LYS A 285 -18.96 -22.57 16.60
CA LYS A 285 -19.14 -23.23 15.30
C LYS A 285 -18.09 -24.31 15.05
N VAL A 286 -16.82 -24.05 15.37
CA VAL A 286 -15.72 -25.04 15.25
C VAL A 286 -15.98 -26.25 16.14
N ASN A 287 -16.28 -26.05 17.42
CA ASN A 287 -16.54 -27.14 18.35
C ASN A 287 -17.78 -27.95 17.93
N ALA A 288 -18.83 -27.31 17.43
CA ALA A 288 -19.99 -28.00 16.89
C ALA A 288 -19.66 -28.87 15.68
N SER A 289 -18.83 -28.38 14.74
CA SER A 289 -18.42 -29.19 13.57
C SER A 289 -17.56 -30.39 13.94
N ILE A 290 -16.61 -30.19 14.86
CA ILE A 290 -15.75 -31.28 15.33
C ILE A 290 -16.55 -32.32 16.09
N ALA A 291 -17.45 -31.91 16.98
CA ALA A 291 -18.32 -32.84 17.70
C ALA A 291 -19.20 -33.66 16.74
N ARG A 292 -19.74 -33.04 15.68
CA ARG A 292 -20.48 -33.77 14.64
C ARG A 292 -19.61 -34.82 13.96
N ARG A 293 -18.39 -34.45 13.57
CA ARG A 293 -17.44 -35.38 12.95
C ARG A 293 -17.09 -36.56 13.87
N GLU A 294 -16.78 -36.28 15.13
CA GLU A 294 -16.43 -37.31 16.13
C GLU A 294 -17.59 -38.28 16.40
N MET A 295 -18.83 -37.79 16.41
CA MET A 295 -20.01 -38.67 16.53
C MET A 295 -20.17 -39.60 15.32
N LEU A 296 -19.89 -39.12 14.11
CA LEU A 296 -19.98 -39.93 12.89
C LEU A 296 -18.83 -40.95 12.77
N SER A 297 -17.63 -40.63 13.24
CA SER A 297 -16.52 -41.59 13.22
C SER A 297 -16.70 -42.77 14.19
N VAL A 298 -17.64 -42.67 15.14
CA VAL A 298 -18.00 -43.76 16.05
C VAL A 298 -19.11 -44.65 15.47
N SER A 299 -19.94 -44.13 14.57
CA SER A 299 -21.10 -44.87 14.03
C SER A 299 -20.80 -45.74 12.81
N GLU A 300 -19.74 -45.46 12.05
CA GLU A 300 -19.45 -46.16 10.79
C GLU A 300 -18.00 -46.68 10.76
N ARG A 301 -17.84 -48.01 10.86
CA ARG A 301 -16.69 -48.68 10.23
C ARG A 301 -17.04 -48.73 8.74
N ASP A 302 -16.25 -48.06 7.91
CA ASP A 302 -16.34 -47.99 6.44
C ASP A 302 -17.33 -46.95 5.86
N GLU A 303 -16.94 -45.66 5.85
CA GLU A 303 -17.00 -44.73 4.70
C GLU A 303 -16.42 -43.36 5.12
N SER A 304 -15.69 -42.68 4.22
CA SER A 304 -15.04 -41.40 4.52
C SER A 304 -16.08 -40.29 4.71
N SER A 305 -16.45 -40.00 5.96
CA SER A 305 -17.29 -38.84 6.31
C SER A 305 -16.74 -37.58 5.62
N CYS A 306 -17.59 -36.91 4.83
CA CYS A 306 -17.23 -35.64 4.19
C CYS A 306 -16.83 -34.56 5.21
N LEU A 307 -17.36 -34.62 6.44
CA LEU A 307 -17.06 -33.63 7.47
C LEU A 307 -15.57 -33.66 7.83
N THR A 308 -14.90 -32.53 7.62
CA THR A 308 -13.51 -32.29 8.01
C THR A 308 -13.42 -31.76 9.44
N GLY A 309 -14.52 -31.22 9.98
CA GLY A 309 -14.54 -30.51 11.25
C GLY A 309 -14.25 -29.01 11.08
N ASN A 310 -13.92 -28.56 9.87
CA ASN A 310 -13.87 -27.15 9.52
C ASN A 310 -15.30 -26.67 9.21
N PRO A 311 -15.90 -25.78 10.03
CA PRO A 311 -17.29 -25.38 9.87
C PRO A 311 -17.60 -24.60 8.58
N ILE A 312 -16.59 -23.98 7.95
CA ILE A 312 -16.76 -23.30 6.66
C ILE A 312 -16.93 -24.36 5.57
N ASP A 313 -15.98 -25.28 5.45
CA ASP A 313 -16.00 -26.34 4.44
C ASP A 313 -17.20 -27.27 4.65
N ASP A 314 -17.44 -27.71 5.89
CA ASP A 314 -18.54 -28.61 6.26
C ASP A 314 -19.93 -28.03 5.88
N CYS A 315 -20.07 -26.71 5.80
CA CYS A 315 -21.33 -26.03 5.50
C CYS A 315 -21.77 -26.18 4.04
N TRP A 316 -20.82 -26.27 3.10
CA TRP A 316 -21.11 -26.33 1.66
C TRP A 316 -20.45 -27.51 0.93
N LYS A 317 -19.23 -27.94 1.29
CA LYS A 317 -18.48 -28.99 0.59
C LYS A 317 -19.15 -30.36 0.72
N CYS A 318 -19.91 -30.55 1.80
CA CYS A 318 -20.68 -31.76 2.04
C CYS A 318 -22.09 -31.76 1.45
N ASP A 319 -22.47 -30.71 0.75
CA ASP A 319 -23.64 -30.75 -0.14
C ASP A 319 -23.22 -31.47 -1.44
N PRO A 320 -23.73 -32.69 -1.73
CA PRO A 320 -23.38 -33.38 -2.97
C PRO A 320 -23.84 -32.62 -4.22
N ASP A 321 -24.77 -31.68 -4.08
CA ASP A 321 -25.29 -30.83 -5.14
C ASP A 321 -24.66 -29.43 -5.17
N TRP A 322 -23.55 -29.22 -4.45
CA TRP A 322 -22.82 -27.94 -4.46
C TRP A 322 -22.51 -27.40 -5.87
N PRO A 323 -22.25 -28.23 -6.93
CA PRO A 323 -21.99 -27.70 -8.27
C PRO A 323 -23.19 -26.97 -8.87
N ASN A 324 -24.41 -27.41 -8.54
CA ASN A 324 -25.66 -26.76 -8.94
C ASN A 324 -26.12 -25.70 -7.95
N ASN A 325 -25.58 -25.71 -6.72
CA ASN A 325 -25.90 -24.77 -5.65
C ASN A 325 -24.69 -23.90 -5.25
N ARG A 326 -23.94 -23.39 -6.25
CA ARG A 326 -22.69 -22.66 -6.02
C ARG A 326 -22.84 -21.48 -5.05
N GLN A 327 -23.95 -20.75 -5.13
CA GLN A 327 -24.19 -19.55 -4.34
C GLN A 327 -24.42 -19.84 -2.84
N ARG A 328 -24.69 -21.10 -2.45
CA ARG A 328 -24.78 -21.53 -1.04
C ARG A 328 -23.52 -21.23 -0.25
N LEU A 329 -22.35 -21.19 -0.92
CA LEU A 329 -21.08 -20.81 -0.31
C LEU A 329 -21.19 -19.50 0.51
N ALA A 330 -21.91 -18.49 0.00
CA ALA A 330 -22.05 -17.19 0.64
C ALA A 330 -22.86 -17.19 1.96
N ASP A 331 -23.37 -18.35 2.40
CA ASP A 331 -23.98 -18.54 3.71
C ASP A 331 -23.05 -19.21 4.73
N CYS A 332 -21.85 -19.62 4.30
CA CYS A 332 -20.93 -20.42 5.09
C CYS A 332 -19.81 -19.62 5.75
N ALA A 333 -19.67 -18.33 5.41
CA ALA A 333 -18.71 -17.44 6.06
C ALA A 333 -18.95 -17.37 7.58
N ILE A 334 -17.86 -17.30 8.34
CA ILE A 334 -17.87 -17.08 9.79
C ILE A 334 -16.92 -15.94 10.15
N GLY A 335 -16.93 -15.49 11.41
CA GLY A 335 -16.07 -14.39 11.85
C GLY A 335 -16.60 -13.03 11.42
N PHE A 336 -15.73 -12.03 11.33
CA PHE A 336 -16.13 -10.66 11.03
C PHE A 336 -16.66 -10.48 9.60
N GLY A 337 -16.15 -11.26 8.63
CA GLY A 337 -16.64 -11.27 7.25
C GLY A 337 -17.88 -12.13 7.00
N GLN A 338 -18.58 -12.60 8.04
CA GLN A 338 -19.77 -13.47 7.90
C GLN A 338 -20.93 -12.83 7.11
N TYR A 339 -20.92 -11.51 6.96
CA TYR A 339 -21.93 -10.75 6.22
C TYR A 339 -21.57 -10.53 4.75
N ALA A 340 -20.37 -10.94 4.30
CA ALA A 340 -19.97 -10.85 2.90
C ALA A 340 -20.90 -11.71 2.02
N LYS A 341 -21.86 -11.09 1.34
CA LYS A 341 -22.78 -11.80 0.44
C LYS A 341 -22.24 -12.01 -0.97
N GLY A 342 -21.18 -11.29 -1.34
CA GLY A 342 -20.64 -11.33 -2.69
C GLY A 342 -21.72 -11.05 -3.73
N GLY A 343 -21.73 -11.84 -4.80
CA GLY A 343 -22.75 -11.79 -5.85
C GLY A 343 -23.99 -12.67 -5.61
N LYS A 344 -24.25 -13.13 -4.38
CA LYS A 344 -25.39 -14.01 -4.10
C LYS A 344 -26.71 -13.35 -4.49
N GLY A 345 -27.58 -14.11 -5.16
CA GLY A 345 -28.85 -13.64 -5.72
C GLY A 345 -28.72 -12.91 -7.06
N GLY A 346 -27.49 -12.63 -7.50
CA GLY A 346 -27.18 -12.14 -8.82
C GLY A 346 -27.10 -13.25 -9.87
N GLU A 347 -27.00 -12.83 -11.13
CA GLU A 347 -26.80 -13.72 -12.27
C GLU A 347 -25.39 -14.32 -12.27
N PHE A 348 -25.27 -15.49 -12.89
CA PHE A 348 -23.96 -16.06 -13.16
C PHE A 348 -23.31 -15.34 -14.34
N TYR A 349 -22.06 -14.94 -14.17
CA TYR A 349 -21.22 -14.45 -15.26
C TYR A 349 -20.12 -15.47 -15.55
N VAL A 350 -20.04 -15.95 -16.78
CA VAL A 350 -19.03 -16.93 -17.20
C VAL A 350 -17.89 -16.19 -17.89
N VAL A 351 -16.69 -16.24 -17.30
CA VAL A 351 -15.48 -15.70 -17.93
C VAL A 351 -15.05 -16.66 -19.02
N THR A 352 -15.05 -16.22 -20.28
CA THR A 352 -14.67 -17.02 -21.46
C THR A 352 -13.42 -16.50 -22.16
N ASP A 353 -12.92 -15.34 -21.75
CA ASP A 353 -11.76 -14.66 -22.34
C ASP A 353 -10.81 -14.23 -21.22
N SER A 354 -9.59 -14.77 -21.21
CA SER A 354 -8.57 -14.46 -20.20
C SER A 354 -7.75 -13.20 -20.53
N SER A 355 -8.03 -12.51 -21.64
CA SER A 355 -7.31 -11.30 -22.04
C SER A 355 -7.70 -10.08 -21.20
N ASP A 356 -6.73 -9.19 -20.99
CA ASP A 356 -6.89 -7.95 -20.24
C ASP A 356 -6.14 -6.77 -20.89
N GLY A 357 -6.23 -6.67 -22.23
CA GLY A 357 -5.43 -5.71 -23.01
C GLY A 357 -5.89 -4.25 -22.95
N ASP A 358 -7.14 -3.99 -22.57
CA ASP A 358 -7.68 -2.64 -22.43
C ASP A 358 -8.31 -2.46 -21.03
N PRO A 359 -7.61 -1.79 -20.09
CA PRO A 359 -8.10 -1.57 -18.74
C PRO A 359 -9.23 -0.52 -18.66
N VAL A 360 -9.47 0.23 -19.74
CA VAL A 360 -10.54 1.24 -19.83
C VAL A 360 -11.77 0.67 -20.53
N ASN A 361 -11.65 -0.19 -21.53
CA ASN A 361 -12.79 -0.75 -22.27
C ASN A 361 -12.73 -2.27 -22.31
N PRO A 362 -12.96 -2.95 -21.16
CA PRO A 362 -12.92 -4.39 -21.10
C PRO A 362 -14.02 -5.02 -21.96
N LYS A 363 -13.69 -6.10 -22.66
CA LYS A 363 -14.64 -6.84 -23.51
C LYS A 363 -15.58 -7.70 -22.65
N PRO A 364 -16.88 -7.81 -22.98
CA PRO A 364 -17.72 -8.87 -22.46
C PRO A 364 -17.08 -10.24 -22.66
N GLY A 365 -17.23 -11.13 -21.69
CA GLY A 365 -16.51 -12.40 -21.58
C GLY A 365 -15.22 -12.34 -20.76
N THR A 366 -14.65 -11.15 -20.50
CA THR A 366 -13.44 -11.00 -19.65
C THR A 366 -13.78 -10.86 -18.17
N LEU A 367 -12.80 -11.14 -17.30
CA LEU A 367 -12.92 -10.95 -15.86
C LEU A 367 -13.07 -9.46 -15.50
N ARG A 368 -12.29 -8.57 -16.12
CA ARG A 368 -12.39 -7.11 -15.88
C ARG A 368 -13.76 -6.57 -16.18
N TYR A 369 -14.40 -7.03 -17.27
CA TYR A 369 -15.76 -6.62 -17.57
C TYR A 369 -16.73 -7.07 -16.47
N ALA A 370 -16.58 -8.28 -15.92
CA ALA A 370 -17.46 -8.82 -14.90
C ALA A 370 -17.39 -8.06 -13.57
N VAL A 371 -16.18 -7.81 -13.06
CA VAL A 371 -16.00 -7.27 -11.69
C VAL A 371 -16.44 -5.82 -11.55
N ILE A 372 -16.51 -5.06 -12.64
CA ILE A 372 -16.90 -3.65 -12.61
C ILE A 372 -18.42 -3.46 -12.66
N GLN A 373 -19.22 -4.46 -13.06
CA GLN A 373 -20.66 -4.28 -13.27
C GLN A 373 -21.39 -3.79 -12.00
N ASN A 374 -22.49 -3.07 -12.17
CA ASN A 374 -23.24 -2.50 -11.05
C ASN A 374 -24.10 -3.55 -10.33
N GLU A 375 -24.64 -4.52 -11.07
CA GLU A 375 -25.43 -5.60 -10.53
C GLU A 375 -24.58 -6.63 -9.75
N PRO A 376 -25.19 -7.33 -8.78
CA PRO A 376 -24.54 -8.48 -8.15
C PRO A 376 -24.22 -9.55 -9.18
N LEU A 377 -22.99 -10.08 -9.18
CA LEU A 377 -22.58 -11.15 -10.11
C LEU A 377 -21.82 -12.27 -9.41
N TRP A 378 -22.22 -13.50 -9.71
CA TRP A 378 -21.48 -14.71 -9.35
C TRP A 378 -20.61 -15.15 -10.53
N ILE A 379 -19.32 -14.81 -10.46
CA ILE A 379 -18.37 -14.95 -11.57
C ILE A 379 -17.71 -16.32 -11.51
N VAL A 380 -17.82 -17.10 -12.59
CA VAL A 380 -17.33 -18.48 -12.71
C VAL A 380 -16.47 -18.67 -13.95
N PHE A 381 -15.72 -19.76 -13.97
CA PHE A 381 -14.79 -20.10 -15.05
C PHE A 381 -15.14 -21.50 -15.61
N PRO A 382 -15.35 -21.63 -16.93
CA PRO A 382 -15.72 -22.91 -17.55
C PRO A 382 -14.51 -23.82 -17.79
N SER A 383 -13.28 -23.29 -17.71
CA SER A 383 -12.03 -24.00 -17.94
C SER A 383 -10.89 -23.32 -17.17
N ASN A 384 -9.73 -23.98 -17.08
CA ASN A 384 -8.51 -23.40 -16.53
C ASN A 384 -8.14 -22.10 -17.26
N MET A 385 -7.65 -21.11 -16.52
CA MET A 385 -7.31 -19.80 -17.07
C MET A 385 -6.09 -19.19 -16.39
N MET A 386 -5.17 -18.67 -17.20
CA MET A 386 -4.15 -17.73 -16.77
C MET A 386 -4.57 -16.33 -17.20
N ILE A 387 -4.98 -15.50 -16.24
CA ILE A 387 -5.41 -14.12 -16.45
C ILE A 387 -4.24 -13.22 -16.07
N LYS A 388 -3.55 -12.72 -17.10
CA LYS A 388 -2.46 -11.75 -16.94
C LYS A 388 -3.01 -10.34 -17.07
N LEU A 389 -3.17 -9.69 -15.92
CA LEU A 389 -3.68 -8.33 -15.84
C LEU A 389 -2.66 -7.33 -16.36
N SER A 390 -3.14 -6.35 -17.12
CA SER A 390 -2.31 -5.22 -17.56
C SER A 390 -2.19 -4.13 -16.50
N GLN A 391 -3.23 -3.99 -15.66
CA GLN A 391 -3.37 -2.99 -14.61
C GLN A 391 -4.18 -3.56 -13.45
N GLU A 392 -4.21 -2.87 -12.31
CA GLU A 392 -5.08 -3.21 -11.16
C GLU A 392 -6.50 -3.59 -11.61
N LEU A 393 -7.00 -4.72 -11.15
CA LEU A 393 -8.36 -5.19 -11.35
C LEU A 393 -9.24 -4.57 -10.25
N ILE A 394 -9.85 -3.42 -10.57
CA ILE A 394 -10.71 -2.69 -9.64
C ILE A 394 -12.11 -3.32 -9.63
N PHE A 395 -12.62 -3.61 -8.43
CA PHE A 395 -13.93 -4.20 -8.24
C PHE A 395 -15.00 -3.15 -7.97
N ASN A 396 -16.23 -3.49 -8.35
CA ASN A 396 -17.44 -2.90 -7.80
C ASN A 396 -17.99 -3.81 -6.67
N SER A 397 -18.96 -3.31 -5.90
CA SER A 397 -19.59 -4.07 -4.80
C SER A 397 -20.37 -5.28 -5.30
N TYR A 398 -20.69 -6.22 -4.39
CA TYR A 398 -21.53 -7.39 -4.65
C TYR A 398 -20.99 -8.34 -5.74
N LYS A 399 -19.72 -8.74 -5.59
CA LYS A 399 -19.06 -9.66 -6.53
C LYS A 399 -18.59 -10.91 -5.82
N THR A 400 -18.80 -12.06 -6.45
CA THR A 400 -18.12 -13.30 -6.07
C THR A 400 -17.23 -13.73 -7.23
N ILE A 401 -15.94 -13.92 -7.00
CA ILE A 401 -15.10 -14.75 -7.87
C ILE A 401 -15.12 -16.16 -7.29
N ASP A 402 -15.58 -17.13 -8.10
CA ASP A 402 -15.67 -18.54 -7.74
C ASP A 402 -14.88 -19.39 -8.75
N GLY A 403 -13.64 -19.71 -8.41
CA GLY A 403 -12.77 -20.56 -9.22
C GLY A 403 -13.04 -22.06 -9.10
N ARG A 404 -14.07 -22.51 -8.36
CA ARG A 404 -14.30 -23.97 -8.19
C ARG A 404 -14.58 -24.64 -9.53
N GLY A 405 -13.84 -25.72 -9.79
CA GLY A 405 -13.95 -26.51 -11.02
C GLY A 405 -12.99 -26.09 -12.14
N ALA A 406 -12.15 -25.08 -11.91
CA ALA A 406 -11.14 -24.62 -12.86
C ALA A 406 -9.85 -24.20 -12.12
N ASP A 407 -8.71 -24.40 -12.77
CA ASP A 407 -7.42 -23.90 -12.30
C ASP A 407 -7.22 -22.46 -12.80
N VAL A 408 -7.51 -21.48 -11.94
CA VAL A 408 -7.56 -20.05 -12.30
C VAL A 408 -6.44 -19.29 -11.61
N HIS A 409 -5.58 -18.66 -12.41
CA HIS A 409 -4.45 -17.86 -11.96
C HIS A 409 -4.65 -16.40 -12.34
N ILE A 410 -4.49 -15.50 -11.36
CA ILE A 410 -4.43 -14.05 -11.55
C ILE A 410 -3.01 -13.59 -11.28
N VAL A 411 -2.41 -12.94 -12.29
CA VAL A 411 -1.01 -12.48 -12.29
C VAL A 411 -0.88 -11.12 -12.97
N GLY A 412 0.27 -10.46 -12.85
CA GLY A 412 0.60 -9.27 -13.65
C GLY A 412 0.44 -7.95 -12.89
N GLY A 413 -0.04 -6.92 -13.58
CA GLY A 413 -0.08 -5.56 -13.05
C GLY A 413 -1.12 -5.37 -11.95
N GLY A 414 -0.68 -5.01 -10.74
CA GLY A 414 -1.51 -4.53 -9.62
C GLY A 414 -2.45 -5.56 -8.98
N CYS A 415 -2.76 -6.66 -9.66
CA CYS A 415 -3.68 -7.71 -9.22
C CYS A 415 -5.03 -7.16 -8.73
N ILE A 416 -5.51 -7.51 -7.52
CA ILE A 416 -6.89 -7.22 -7.11
C ILE A 416 -6.96 -5.99 -6.20
N THR A 417 -7.82 -5.03 -6.54
CA THR A 417 -8.05 -3.83 -5.73
C THR A 417 -9.53 -3.70 -5.33
N LEU A 418 -9.80 -3.75 -4.02
CA LEU A 418 -11.12 -3.60 -3.39
C LEU A 418 -11.19 -2.27 -2.65
N GLN A 419 -11.54 -1.19 -3.36
CA GLN A 419 -11.48 0.17 -2.82
C GLN A 419 -12.87 0.79 -2.65
N TYR A 420 -13.21 1.17 -1.42
CA TYR A 420 -14.47 1.83 -1.02
C TYR A 420 -15.74 1.09 -1.46
N ILE A 421 -15.67 -0.24 -1.46
CA ILE A 421 -16.77 -1.15 -1.84
C ILE A 421 -17.18 -2.04 -0.68
N SER A 422 -18.26 -2.80 -0.88
CA SER A 422 -18.68 -3.81 0.09
C SER A 422 -19.17 -5.09 -0.56
N ASN A 423 -19.28 -6.14 0.25
CA ASN A 423 -19.86 -7.43 -0.14
C ASN A 423 -19.08 -8.08 -1.29
N VAL A 424 -17.84 -8.48 -1.03
CA VAL A 424 -17.01 -9.19 -2.01
C VAL A 424 -16.56 -10.53 -1.45
N ILE A 425 -16.66 -11.57 -2.28
CA ILE A 425 -16.10 -12.91 -2.00
C ILE A 425 -15.07 -13.23 -3.07
N ILE A 426 -13.85 -13.56 -2.66
CA ILE A 426 -12.80 -14.07 -3.55
C ILE A 426 -12.54 -15.51 -3.11
N HIS A 427 -12.87 -16.47 -3.97
CA HIS A 427 -12.86 -17.87 -3.62
C HIS A 427 -12.21 -18.76 -4.68
N ASN A 428 -11.35 -19.67 -4.21
CA ASN A 428 -10.80 -20.77 -5.01
C ASN A 428 -9.95 -20.37 -6.22
N ILE A 429 -9.05 -19.39 -6.07
CA ILE A 429 -8.15 -18.94 -7.14
C ILE A 429 -6.68 -18.81 -6.68
N HIS A 430 -5.76 -18.89 -7.64
CA HIS A 430 -4.34 -18.61 -7.45
C HIS A 430 -4.04 -17.13 -7.74
N ILE A 431 -3.34 -16.45 -6.84
CA ILE A 431 -2.91 -15.05 -7.02
C ILE A 431 -1.41 -14.97 -6.77
N HIS A 432 -0.63 -14.64 -7.79
CA HIS A 432 0.82 -14.61 -7.65
C HIS A 432 1.53 -13.82 -8.73
N HIS A 433 2.80 -13.47 -8.50
CA HIS A 433 3.61 -12.72 -9.45
C HIS A 433 2.94 -11.38 -9.84
N CYS A 434 2.29 -10.75 -8.86
CA CYS A 434 1.76 -9.40 -8.97
C CYS A 434 2.91 -8.41 -8.93
N HIS A 435 2.87 -7.39 -9.78
CA HIS A 435 3.89 -6.35 -9.85
C HIS A 435 3.26 -4.97 -10.00
N PRO A 436 3.99 -3.89 -9.65
CA PRO A 436 3.56 -2.53 -9.87
C PRO A 436 3.04 -2.30 -11.27
N SER A 437 1.90 -1.63 -11.36
CA SER A 437 1.32 -1.11 -12.59
C SER A 437 0.53 0.15 -12.27
N GLY A 438 0.42 1.05 -13.23
CA GLY A 438 -0.37 2.26 -13.08
C GLY A 438 0.01 3.26 -14.17
N ASN A 439 -0.08 4.54 -13.81
CA ASN A 439 0.12 5.68 -14.68
C ASN A 439 -0.78 5.63 -15.92
N THR A 440 -2.01 5.16 -15.72
CA THR A 440 -3.00 5.04 -16.78
C THR A 440 -4.41 5.08 -16.23
N ASN A 441 -5.38 5.25 -17.11
CA ASN A 441 -6.78 5.16 -16.75
C ASN A 441 -7.20 3.70 -16.57
N VAL A 442 -7.94 3.44 -15.49
CA VAL A 442 -8.49 2.11 -15.20
C VAL A 442 -9.97 2.24 -14.88
N ARG A 443 -10.79 1.39 -15.51
CA ARG A 443 -12.23 1.36 -15.27
C ARG A 443 -12.56 0.71 -13.93
N SER A 444 -13.47 1.35 -13.17
CA SER A 444 -13.97 0.85 -11.88
C SER A 444 -15.47 0.58 -11.86
N SER A 445 -16.24 1.17 -12.79
CA SER A 445 -17.66 0.84 -13.03
C SER A 445 -18.02 0.98 -14.52
N PRO A 446 -19.22 0.57 -14.98
CA PRO A 446 -19.62 0.77 -16.36
C PRO A 446 -19.62 2.26 -16.76
N GLU A 447 -19.89 3.15 -15.80
CA GLU A 447 -19.95 4.59 -16.01
C GLU A 447 -18.65 5.33 -15.65
N HIS A 448 -17.74 4.71 -14.89
CA HIS A 448 -16.57 5.41 -14.33
C HIS A 448 -15.24 4.69 -14.60
N TYR A 449 -14.27 5.45 -15.07
CA TYR A 449 -12.84 5.14 -15.03
C TYR A 449 -12.07 6.36 -14.53
N GLY A 450 -10.91 6.14 -13.92
CA GLY A 450 -10.08 7.21 -13.41
C GLY A 450 -8.60 6.89 -13.54
N PHE A 451 -7.76 7.91 -13.44
CA PHE A 451 -6.31 7.76 -13.49
C PHE A 451 -5.82 7.06 -12.22
N ARG A 452 -5.00 6.03 -12.40
CA ARG A 452 -4.35 5.27 -11.34
C ARG A 452 -2.86 5.56 -11.37
N THR A 453 -2.31 5.97 -10.23
CA THR A 453 -0.86 6.05 -10.03
C THR A 453 -0.27 4.65 -9.92
N LEU A 454 1.05 4.55 -9.86
CA LEU A 454 1.75 3.29 -9.67
C LEU A 454 1.25 2.58 -8.39
N SER A 455 0.74 1.36 -8.55
CA SER A 455 0.42 0.45 -7.44
C SER A 455 1.67 -0.24 -6.90
N ASP A 456 1.62 -0.71 -5.66
CA ASP A 456 2.75 -1.39 -5.00
C ASP A 456 2.99 -2.81 -5.55
N GLY A 457 1.95 -3.43 -6.13
CA GLY A 457 2.00 -4.78 -6.68
C GLY A 457 1.67 -5.85 -5.65
N ASP A 458 0.69 -5.57 -4.79
CA ASP A 458 0.11 -6.53 -3.85
C ASP A 458 -0.67 -7.63 -4.58
N GLY A 459 -0.95 -8.73 -3.89
CA GLY A 459 -1.93 -9.72 -4.36
C GLY A 459 -3.37 -9.21 -4.31
N ILE A 460 -3.80 -8.78 -3.12
CA ILE A 460 -5.13 -8.23 -2.86
C ILE A 460 -4.98 -7.00 -1.96
N SER A 461 -5.39 -5.83 -2.45
CA SER A 461 -5.41 -4.58 -1.67
C SER A 461 -6.85 -4.19 -1.33
N ILE A 462 -7.13 -3.90 -0.05
CA ILE A 462 -8.45 -3.62 0.52
C ILE A 462 -8.41 -2.24 1.20
N PHE A 463 -9.12 -1.27 0.61
CA PHE A 463 -9.08 0.14 1.05
C PHE A 463 -10.47 0.62 1.44
N GLY A 464 -10.68 0.94 2.72
CA GLY A 464 -11.99 1.41 3.23
C GLY A 464 -13.17 0.54 2.83
N ALA A 465 -12.94 -0.77 2.64
CA ALA A 465 -13.96 -1.72 2.19
C ALA A 465 -14.54 -2.49 3.38
N LYS A 466 -15.74 -3.05 3.19
CA LYS A 466 -16.40 -3.81 4.26
C LYS A 466 -17.09 -5.07 3.76
N ASP A 467 -17.32 -6.02 4.67
CA ASP A 467 -18.00 -7.28 4.35
C ASP A 467 -17.25 -8.03 3.24
N ILE A 468 -15.98 -8.36 3.50
CA ILE A 468 -15.06 -9.01 2.56
C ILE A 468 -14.72 -10.42 3.06
N TRP A 469 -14.72 -11.39 2.15
CA TRP A 469 -14.33 -12.76 2.44
C TRP A 469 -13.35 -13.31 1.40
N ILE A 470 -12.15 -13.66 1.84
CA ILE A 470 -11.09 -14.27 1.02
C ILE A 470 -10.93 -15.72 1.48
N ASP A 471 -11.31 -16.67 0.64
CA ASP A 471 -11.47 -18.07 1.02
C ASP A 471 -10.84 -19.04 0.01
N HIS A 472 -10.16 -20.08 0.47
CA HIS A 472 -9.58 -21.11 -0.43
C HIS A 472 -8.70 -20.56 -1.56
N CYS A 473 -8.00 -19.45 -1.34
CA CYS A 473 -7.07 -18.90 -2.31
C CYS A 473 -5.64 -19.36 -2.02
N THR A 474 -4.82 -19.40 -3.07
CA THR A 474 -3.37 -19.63 -2.94
C THR A 474 -2.64 -18.35 -3.33
N LEU A 475 -1.88 -17.75 -2.40
CA LEU A 475 -1.18 -16.49 -2.61
C LEU A 475 0.33 -16.64 -2.44
N SER A 476 1.12 -16.12 -3.39
CA SER A 476 2.58 -16.19 -3.31
C SER A 476 3.30 -15.20 -4.23
N ARG A 477 4.57 -14.88 -3.96
CA ARG A 477 5.48 -14.21 -4.91
C ARG A 477 4.95 -12.90 -5.54
N CYS A 478 4.18 -12.12 -4.80
CA CYS A 478 3.86 -10.73 -5.19
C CYS A 478 5.07 -9.82 -4.95
N LYS A 479 5.03 -8.60 -5.51
CA LYS A 479 6.14 -7.64 -5.41
C LYS A 479 6.20 -6.98 -4.04
N ASP A 480 5.07 -6.54 -3.51
CA ASP A 480 4.96 -5.93 -2.18
C ASP A 480 4.27 -6.87 -1.20
N GLY A 481 2.99 -6.70 -0.85
CA GLY A 481 2.24 -7.58 0.05
C GLY A 481 1.46 -8.72 -0.63
N LEU A 482 1.02 -9.75 0.11
CA LEU A 482 -0.01 -10.69 -0.42
C LEU A 482 -1.42 -10.16 -0.18
N ILE A 483 -1.72 -9.69 1.03
CA ILE A 483 -3.04 -9.14 1.40
C ILE A 483 -2.85 -7.92 2.29
N ASP A 484 -3.29 -6.76 1.81
CA ASP A 484 -3.19 -5.50 2.53
C ASP A 484 -4.60 -4.92 2.78
N ALA A 485 -4.94 -4.66 4.04
CA ALA A 485 -6.21 -4.06 4.43
C ALA A 485 -5.99 -2.81 5.27
N VAL A 486 -6.48 -1.66 4.78
CA VAL A 486 -6.15 -0.34 5.33
C VAL A 486 -7.34 0.62 5.21
N MET A 487 -7.18 1.86 5.64
CA MET A 487 -8.13 2.96 5.42
C MET A 487 -9.52 2.72 6.04
N GLY A 488 -9.57 2.12 7.23
CA GLY A 488 -10.80 1.83 7.95
C GLY A 488 -11.56 0.60 7.44
N SER A 489 -10.90 -0.27 6.67
CA SER A 489 -11.50 -1.52 6.22
C SER A 489 -11.90 -2.39 7.42
N THR A 490 -13.07 -3.03 7.36
CA THR A 490 -13.60 -3.81 8.50
C THR A 490 -14.58 -4.90 8.06
N GLY A 491 -14.95 -5.82 8.95
CA GLY A 491 -15.85 -6.92 8.57
C GLY A 491 -15.18 -7.88 7.57
N ILE A 492 -13.96 -8.31 7.86
CA ILE A 492 -13.15 -9.14 6.96
C ILE A 492 -12.95 -10.53 7.55
N THR A 493 -13.11 -11.58 6.73
CA THR A 493 -12.65 -12.94 7.04
C THR A 493 -11.67 -13.40 5.97
N ILE A 494 -10.52 -13.91 6.39
CA ILE A 494 -9.49 -14.53 5.54
C ILE A 494 -9.39 -15.98 6.00
N SER A 495 -9.91 -16.91 5.22
CA SER A 495 -10.02 -18.31 5.62
C SER A 495 -9.55 -19.35 4.61
N ASN A 496 -9.11 -20.51 5.09
CA ASN A 496 -8.76 -21.65 4.23
C ASN A 496 -7.73 -21.33 3.13
N ASN A 497 -6.92 -20.28 3.25
CA ASN A 497 -5.95 -19.91 2.22
C ASN A 497 -4.61 -20.63 2.44
N TYR A 498 -3.88 -20.86 1.36
CA TYR A 498 -2.48 -21.29 1.41
C TYR A 498 -1.59 -20.12 1.00
N LEU A 499 -0.74 -19.66 1.91
CA LEU A 499 0.20 -18.55 1.66
C LEU A 499 1.63 -19.07 1.72
N SER A 500 2.48 -18.73 0.76
CA SER A 500 3.87 -19.19 0.72
C SER A 500 4.79 -18.27 -0.09
N HIS A 501 6.10 -18.49 0.00
CA HIS A 501 7.13 -17.86 -0.85
C HIS A 501 7.03 -16.34 -0.90
N HIS A 502 7.05 -15.69 0.26
CA HIS A 502 6.83 -14.25 0.31
C HIS A 502 7.35 -13.61 1.60
N ASN A 503 7.83 -12.37 1.50
CA ASN A 503 8.39 -11.66 2.66
C ASN A 503 7.28 -11.01 3.50
N GLU A 504 6.49 -10.14 2.88
CA GLU A 504 5.55 -9.25 3.57
C GLU A 504 4.12 -9.77 3.42
N VAL A 505 3.76 -10.80 4.18
CA VAL A 505 2.55 -11.59 3.90
C VAL A 505 1.25 -10.78 3.98
N MET A 506 0.97 -10.15 5.11
CA MET A 506 -0.32 -9.50 5.35
C MET A 506 -0.19 -8.27 6.24
N LEU A 507 -0.58 -7.11 5.72
CA LEU A 507 -0.63 -5.86 6.47
C LEU A 507 -2.08 -5.48 6.81
N LEU A 508 -2.36 -5.28 8.10
CA LEU A 508 -3.67 -4.83 8.59
C LEU A 508 -3.50 -3.50 9.30
N GLY A 509 -3.84 -2.41 8.61
CA GLY A 509 -3.62 -1.03 9.03
C GLY A 509 -2.22 -0.53 8.61
N HIS A 510 -2.19 0.61 7.91
CA HIS A 510 -0.96 1.14 7.28
C HIS A 510 -0.15 2.06 8.19
N SER A 511 -0.82 2.81 9.07
CA SER A 511 -0.21 3.83 9.91
C SER A 511 -0.65 3.70 11.36
N ASP A 512 0.28 3.88 12.29
CA ASP A 512 0.00 3.88 13.73
C ASP A 512 -0.96 5.03 14.09
N ASP A 513 -0.97 6.11 13.32
CA ASP A 513 -1.72 7.34 13.62
C ASP A 513 -3.06 7.42 12.89
N TYR A 514 -3.37 6.46 12.02
CA TYR A 514 -4.65 6.43 11.30
C TYR A 514 -5.77 5.88 12.18
N LEU A 515 -6.35 6.77 13.00
CA LEU A 515 -7.38 6.43 13.99
C LEU A 515 -8.60 5.65 13.44
N PRO A 516 -9.08 5.85 12.20
CA PRO A 516 -10.19 5.06 11.68
C PRO A 516 -9.90 3.55 11.61
N ASP A 517 -8.64 3.12 11.53
CA ASP A 517 -8.27 1.69 11.61
C ASP A 517 -8.57 1.08 12.99
N SER A 518 -8.90 1.89 14.01
CA SER A 518 -9.42 1.37 15.30
C SER A 518 -10.77 0.66 15.16
N GLY A 519 -11.52 0.95 14.09
CA GLY A 519 -12.75 0.23 13.72
C GLY A 519 -12.51 -1.06 12.93
N MET A 520 -11.27 -1.36 12.54
CA MET A 520 -10.93 -2.56 11.78
C MET A 520 -11.18 -3.82 12.59
N GLN A 521 -11.88 -4.78 11.99
CA GLN A 521 -12.15 -6.09 12.59
C GLN A 521 -11.93 -7.20 11.56
N VAL A 522 -10.97 -8.09 11.84
CA VAL A 522 -10.52 -9.13 10.91
C VAL A 522 -10.45 -10.48 11.60
N THR A 523 -11.02 -11.51 10.96
CA THR A 523 -10.85 -12.92 11.35
C THR A 523 -9.91 -13.61 10.37
N ILE A 524 -8.83 -14.20 10.88
CA ILE A 524 -7.88 -15.01 10.10
C ILE A 524 -8.01 -16.44 10.61
N ALA A 525 -8.62 -17.32 9.82
CA ALA A 525 -9.00 -18.65 10.30
C ALA A 525 -8.68 -19.79 9.33
N PHE A 526 -8.18 -20.91 9.82
CA PHE A 526 -7.97 -22.13 9.01
C PHE A 526 -6.99 -21.97 7.83
N ASN A 527 -6.19 -20.90 7.81
CA ASN A 527 -5.18 -20.72 6.78
C ASN A 527 -3.96 -21.59 7.08
N HIS A 528 -3.24 -21.95 6.03
CA HIS A 528 -1.91 -22.53 6.12
C HIS A 528 -0.88 -21.51 5.64
N PHE A 529 -0.13 -20.99 6.59
CA PHE A 529 1.08 -20.20 6.36
C PHE A 529 2.24 -21.18 6.14
N GLY A 530 2.51 -21.43 4.87
CA GLY A 530 3.40 -22.49 4.38
C GLY A 530 4.86 -22.08 4.33
N GLU A 531 5.56 -22.62 3.34
CA GLU A 531 7.01 -22.51 3.24
C GLU A 531 7.51 -21.12 2.79
N LYS A 532 8.75 -20.80 3.19
CA LYS A 532 9.49 -19.60 2.76
C LYS A 532 8.71 -18.30 2.96
N LEU A 533 8.04 -18.19 4.10
CA LEU A 533 7.47 -16.95 4.58
C LEU A 533 8.47 -16.26 5.53
N VAL A 534 8.57 -14.94 5.46
CA VAL A 534 9.52 -14.20 6.33
C VAL A 534 8.79 -13.63 7.54
N GLN A 535 7.71 -12.86 7.32
CA GLN A 535 7.02 -12.09 8.37
C GLN A 535 5.58 -11.67 8.00
N ARG A 536 4.94 -10.95 8.93
CA ARG A 536 3.62 -10.30 8.77
C ARG A 536 2.46 -11.27 8.56
N MET A 537 2.27 -12.23 9.46
CA MET A 537 1.18 -13.22 9.40
C MET A 537 0.22 -13.15 10.60
N PRO A 538 -0.48 -12.03 10.85
CA PRO A 538 -0.41 -10.72 10.18
C PRO A 538 0.58 -9.74 10.85
N ARG A 539 0.81 -8.58 10.22
CA ARG A 539 1.28 -7.37 10.91
C ARG A 539 0.12 -6.38 11.08
N CYS A 540 -0.25 -6.10 12.32
CA CYS A 540 -1.43 -5.29 12.64
C CYS A 540 -1.10 -3.90 13.18
N ARG A 541 -1.98 -2.95 12.91
CA ARG A 541 -2.04 -1.63 13.56
C ARG A 541 -3.47 -1.30 13.91
N ARG A 542 -3.71 -0.87 15.16
CA ARG A 542 -5.05 -0.62 15.68
C ARG A 542 -5.97 -1.86 15.52
N GLY A 543 -7.28 -1.66 15.61
CA GLY A 543 -8.28 -2.69 15.31
C GLY A 543 -8.31 -3.90 16.25
N TYR A 544 -9.22 -4.83 15.93
CA TYR A 544 -9.39 -6.11 16.59
C TYR A 544 -9.17 -7.27 15.61
N ILE A 545 -8.17 -8.11 15.88
CA ILE A 545 -7.77 -9.21 15.00
C ILE A 545 -7.88 -10.53 15.75
N HIS A 546 -8.69 -11.43 15.20
CA HIS A 546 -8.87 -12.79 15.70
C HIS A 546 -8.12 -13.78 14.80
N VAL A 547 -7.01 -14.31 15.29
CA VAL A 547 -6.16 -15.30 14.59
C VAL A 547 -6.47 -16.67 15.19
N VAL A 548 -7.15 -17.55 14.45
CA VAL A 548 -7.76 -18.75 15.04
C VAL A 548 -7.62 -20.02 14.19
N ASN A 549 -7.13 -21.11 14.78
CA ASN A 549 -6.97 -22.41 14.11
C ASN A 549 -6.21 -22.38 12.77
N ASN A 550 -5.18 -21.54 12.66
CA ASN A 550 -4.28 -21.54 11.50
C ASN A 550 -3.06 -22.44 11.75
N ASP A 551 -2.44 -22.93 10.68
CA ASP A 551 -1.17 -23.67 10.74
C ASP A 551 -0.03 -22.80 10.21
N PHE A 552 0.94 -22.49 11.07
CA PHE A 552 2.15 -21.74 10.76
C PHE A 552 3.32 -22.71 10.71
N THR A 553 3.68 -23.10 9.49
CA THR A 553 4.73 -24.11 9.25
C THR A 553 6.12 -23.48 9.22
N GLU A 554 6.25 -22.28 8.69
CA GLU A 554 7.55 -21.61 8.57
C GLU A 554 7.42 -20.10 8.69
N TRP A 555 8.41 -19.48 9.36
CA TRP A 555 8.68 -18.04 9.30
C TRP A 555 10.18 -17.80 9.49
N GLU A 556 10.74 -16.73 8.92
CA GLU A 556 12.15 -16.40 9.12
C GLU A 556 12.40 -15.36 10.22
N MET A 557 11.49 -14.39 10.40
CA MET A 557 11.64 -13.30 11.36
C MET A 557 10.66 -13.37 12.54
N TYR A 558 9.35 -13.37 12.26
CA TYR A 558 8.28 -13.52 13.25
C TYR A 558 7.00 -13.94 12.53
N ALA A 559 6.04 -14.53 13.24
CA ALA A 559 4.73 -14.82 12.67
C ALA A 559 3.77 -13.63 12.83
N ILE A 560 3.42 -13.27 14.06
CA ILE A 560 2.44 -12.21 14.36
C ILE A 560 3.17 -10.95 14.80
N GLY A 561 2.90 -9.83 14.16
CA GLY A 561 3.51 -8.55 14.51
C GLY A 561 2.52 -7.40 14.61
N GLY A 562 3.01 -6.26 15.10
CA GLY A 562 2.21 -5.05 15.08
C GLY A 562 2.83 -3.86 15.79
N SER A 563 2.24 -2.70 15.52
CA SER A 563 2.53 -1.38 16.11
C SER A 563 1.21 -0.60 16.27
N GLY A 564 1.17 0.54 16.95
CA GLY A 564 -0.09 1.30 17.09
C GLY A 564 -1.22 0.59 17.84
N GLU A 565 -0.94 -0.15 18.91
CA GLU A 565 -1.94 -0.71 19.85
C GLU A 565 -3.06 -1.58 19.22
N PRO A 566 -2.73 -2.64 18.44
CA PRO A 566 -3.74 -3.57 17.97
C PRO A 566 -4.16 -4.53 19.08
N THR A 567 -5.44 -4.93 19.07
CA THR A 567 -5.90 -6.08 19.86
C THR A 567 -5.74 -7.35 19.03
N ILE A 568 -4.94 -8.30 19.53
CA ILE A 568 -4.69 -9.58 18.85
C ILE A 568 -5.10 -10.73 19.76
N ASN A 569 -6.04 -11.54 19.29
CA ASN A 569 -6.48 -12.74 19.95
C ASN A 569 -6.04 -13.97 19.14
N SER A 570 -4.96 -14.61 19.57
CA SER A 570 -4.45 -15.86 19.02
C SER A 570 -5.07 -17.05 19.75
N GLN A 571 -5.82 -17.90 19.04
CA GLN A 571 -6.51 -19.02 19.66
C GLN A 571 -6.45 -20.31 18.84
N GLY A 572 -5.94 -21.39 19.43
CA GLY A 572 -5.90 -22.70 18.79
C GLY A 572 -5.04 -22.78 17.53
N ASN A 573 -4.08 -21.90 17.31
CA ASN A 573 -3.16 -21.97 16.18
C ASN A 573 -2.04 -22.98 16.44
N ARG A 574 -1.42 -23.49 15.38
CA ARG A 574 -0.18 -24.28 15.45
C ARG A 574 0.99 -23.44 14.96
N TYR A 575 2.02 -23.28 15.80
CA TYR A 575 3.23 -22.52 15.49
C TYR A 575 4.44 -23.43 15.51
N MET A 576 5.03 -23.71 14.36
CA MET A 576 6.30 -24.43 14.25
C MET A 576 7.45 -23.44 14.04
N ALA A 577 8.18 -23.12 15.11
CA ALA A 577 9.28 -22.17 15.00
C ALA A 577 10.40 -22.66 14.06
N PRO A 578 11.08 -21.76 13.35
CA PRO A 578 12.24 -22.09 12.53
C PRO A 578 13.39 -22.61 13.39
N GLN A 579 14.41 -23.22 12.78
CA GLN A 579 15.60 -23.68 13.50
C GLN A 579 16.41 -22.53 14.13
N ASN A 580 16.34 -21.33 13.54
CA ASN A 580 17.01 -20.14 14.05
C ASN A 580 16.59 -19.83 15.50
N PRO A 581 17.52 -19.84 16.48
CA PRO A 581 17.19 -19.58 17.88
C PRO A 581 16.73 -18.14 18.14
N PHE A 582 17.01 -17.19 17.23
CA PHE A 582 16.59 -15.79 17.36
C PHE A 582 15.20 -15.50 16.79
N ALA A 583 14.56 -16.49 16.16
CA ALA A 583 13.24 -16.37 15.55
C ALA A 583 12.20 -17.30 16.22
N LYS A 584 12.43 -17.68 17.49
CA LYS A 584 11.54 -18.53 18.29
C LYS A 584 10.31 -17.80 18.84
N GLU A 585 10.41 -16.49 19.03
CA GLU A 585 9.27 -15.69 19.46
C GLU A 585 8.27 -15.57 18.29
N VAL A 586 7.04 -16.05 18.50
CA VAL A 586 5.94 -15.94 17.53
C VAL A 586 5.59 -14.48 17.28
N THR A 587 5.68 -13.66 18.34
CA THR A 587 5.24 -12.26 18.38
C THR A 587 6.35 -11.26 18.10
N LYS A 588 6.02 -10.14 17.47
CA LYS A 588 6.93 -8.98 17.34
C LYS A 588 6.21 -7.65 17.49
N ARG A 589 6.51 -6.91 18.55
CA ARG A 589 6.09 -5.50 18.67
C ARG A 589 7.10 -4.65 17.90
N VAL A 590 6.68 -4.11 16.77
CA VAL A 590 7.55 -3.42 15.82
C VAL A 590 7.80 -2.00 16.31
N ASP A 591 9.07 -1.59 16.34
CA ASP A 591 9.54 -0.24 16.68
C ASP A 591 8.96 0.38 17.97
N THR A 592 8.52 -0.47 18.91
CA THR A 592 7.82 -0.03 20.13
C THR A 592 8.51 -0.55 21.38
N GLN A 593 8.84 0.36 22.31
CA GLN A 593 9.44 0.01 23.60
C GLN A 593 8.46 -0.74 24.51
N GLN A 594 8.96 -1.65 25.34
CA GLN A 594 8.14 -2.47 26.24
C GLN A 594 7.25 -1.68 27.19
N SER A 595 7.73 -0.52 27.67
CA SER A 595 6.94 0.39 28.49
C SER A 595 5.65 0.88 27.82
N LYS A 596 5.64 0.95 26.48
CA LYS A 596 4.48 1.40 25.68
C LYS A 596 3.53 0.26 25.35
N TRP A 597 4.04 -0.91 24.95
CA TRP A 597 3.17 -2.00 24.48
C TRP A 597 2.68 -2.96 25.58
N LYS A 598 3.18 -2.87 26.82
CA LYS A 598 2.76 -3.76 27.91
C LYS A 598 1.25 -3.72 28.18
N GLY A 599 0.60 -2.60 27.90
CA GLY A 599 -0.85 -2.44 28.00
C GLY A 599 -1.66 -2.97 26.81
N TRP A 600 -1.01 -3.29 25.68
CA TRP A 600 -1.71 -3.77 24.48
C TRP A 600 -2.26 -5.17 24.70
N ASN A 601 -3.48 -5.42 24.23
CA ASN A 601 -4.16 -6.70 24.43
C ASN A 601 -3.73 -7.74 23.40
N TRP A 602 -2.63 -8.44 23.66
CA TRP A 602 -2.15 -9.57 22.86
C TRP A 602 -2.27 -10.85 23.67
N ARG A 603 -3.10 -11.77 23.19
CA ARG A 603 -3.51 -12.96 23.93
C ARG A 603 -3.21 -14.21 23.12
N SER A 604 -2.83 -15.28 23.81
CA SER A 604 -2.67 -16.62 23.27
C SER A 604 -3.48 -17.60 24.14
N GLU A 605 -4.29 -18.46 23.52
CA GLU A 605 -5.14 -19.43 24.22
C GLU A 605 -5.28 -20.72 23.41
N GLY A 606 -4.83 -21.84 23.98
CA GLY A 606 -4.90 -23.15 23.32
C GLY A 606 -4.01 -23.29 22.08
N ASP A 607 -3.06 -22.37 21.87
CA ASP A 607 -2.07 -22.46 20.79
C ASP A 607 -1.06 -23.58 21.05
N ILE A 608 -0.67 -24.27 19.97
CA ILE A 608 0.31 -25.36 19.98
C ILE A 608 1.65 -24.79 19.52
N LEU A 609 2.59 -24.71 20.46
CA LEU A 609 3.90 -24.11 20.25
C LEU A 609 4.95 -25.21 20.09
N LEU A 610 5.51 -25.35 18.89
CA LEU A 610 6.45 -26.41 18.52
C LEU A 610 7.85 -25.86 18.23
N ASN A 611 8.85 -26.73 18.32
CA ASN A 611 10.26 -26.39 18.07
C ASN A 611 10.78 -25.19 18.88
N GLY A 612 10.32 -25.04 20.12
CA GLY A 612 10.71 -23.95 21.00
C GLY A 612 10.03 -22.62 20.71
N ALA A 613 8.97 -22.61 19.88
CA ALA A 613 8.12 -21.44 19.72
C ALA A 613 7.59 -20.95 21.07
N PHE A 614 7.46 -19.64 21.24
CA PHE A 614 6.76 -19.07 22.39
C PHE A 614 6.03 -17.77 22.01
N PHE A 615 4.94 -17.50 22.71
CA PHE A 615 4.13 -16.29 22.52
C PHE A 615 4.28 -15.38 23.75
N VAL A 616 4.67 -14.13 23.54
CA VAL A 616 4.73 -13.14 24.63
C VAL A 616 3.38 -12.42 24.67
N ALA A 617 2.58 -12.63 25.71
CA ALA A 617 1.28 -11.97 25.90
C ALA A 617 1.40 -10.61 26.62
N SER A 618 0.39 -9.75 26.47
CA SER A 618 0.32 -8.42 27.11
C SER A 618 -1.13 -7.96 27.32
N GLY A 619 -1.34 -6.90 28.12
CA GLY A 619 -2.65 -6.28 28.35
C GLY A 619 -3.44 -6.79 29.56
N GLU A 620 -4.64 -6.24 29.77
CA GLU A 620 -5.50 -6.58 30.91
C GLU A 620 -6.03 -8.02 30.81
N GLY A 621 -6.01 -8.74 31.94
CA GLY A 621 -6.47 -10.14 32.02
C GLY A 621 -5.36 -11.21 32.02
N LEU A 622 -4.08 -10.82 32.06
CA LEU A 622 -2.94 -11.75 32.23
C LEU A 622 -3.10 -12.66 33.47
N GLU A 623 -3.61 -12.13 34.59
CA GLU A 623 -3.81 -12.89 35.84
C GLU A 623 -4.98 -13.88 35.74
N VAL A 624 -6.11 -13.50 35.11
CA VAL A 624 -7.32 -14.36 35.01
C VAL A 624 -7.16 -15.45 33.93
N LYS A 625 -6.35 -15.22 32.89
CA LYS A 625 -6.07 -16.21 31.84
C LYS A 625 -5.10 -17.31 32.28
N TYR A 626 -4.19 -17.04 33.23
CA TYR A 626 -3.26 -18.06 33.71
C TYR A 626 -4.01 -19.21 34.42
N GLU A 627 -5.08 -18.92 35.16
CA GLU A 627 -5.90 -19.93 35.83
C GLU A 627 -6.82 -20.70 34.86
N LYS A 628 -7.38 -20.03 33.84
CA LYS A 628 -8.22 -20.69 32.81
C LYS A 628 -7.41 -21.53 31.80
N ALA A 629 -6.22 -21.08 31.40
CA ALA A 629 -5.36 -21.79 30.45
C ALA A 629 -4.85 -23.14 31.00
N TYR A 630 -4.77 -23.31 32.32
CA TYR A 630 -4.48 -24.60 32.96
C TYR A 630 -5.68 -25.57 33.00
N SER A 631 -6.91 -25.11 32.72
CA SER A 631 -8.14 -25.91 32.79
C SER A 631 -8.70 -26.34 31.44
N VAL A 632 -8.04 -26.01 30.32
CA VAL A 632 -8.43 -26.48 28.98
C VAL A 632 -7.42 -27.52 28.54
N GLU A 633 -7.89 -28.74 28.23
CA GLU A 633 -7.02 -29.76 27.67
C GLU A 633 -6.32 -29.23 26.39
N PRO A 634 -4.99 -29.40 26.27
CA PRO A 634 -4.29 -29.02 25.05
C PRO A 634 -4.86 -29.80 23.87
N LYS A 635 -5.33 -29.07 22.85
CA LYS A 635 -5.82 -29.65 21.59
C LYS A 635 -4.62 -30.29 20.87
N SER A 636 -4.81 -31.44 20.21
CA SER A 636 -3.71 -32.12 19.50
C SER A 636 -3.30 -31.35 18.24
N ALA A 637 -2.02 -31.45 17.85
CA ALA A 637 -1.51 -30.87 16.60
C ALA A 637 -2.28 -31.42 15.38
N ASP A 638 -2.65 -32.70 15.44
CA ASP A 638 -3.43 -33.39 14.42
C ASP A 638 -4.79 -32.71 14.16
N ARG A 639 -5.38 -32.08 15.19
CA ARG A 639 -6.64 -31.34 15.03
C ARG A 639 -6.47 -30.10 14.15
N ILE A 640 -5.37 -29.36 14.28
CA ILE A 640 -5.14 -28.17 13.44
C ILE A 640 -4.81 -28.60 12.03
N SER A 641 -3.95 -29.61 11.86
CA SER A 641 -3.66 -30.18 10.55
C SER A 641 -4.92 -30.70 9.84
N LEU A 642 -5.89 -31.24 10.59
CA LEU A 642 -7.19 -31.64 10.06
C LEU A 642 -8.02 -30.43 9.58
N LEU A 643 -8.09 -29.36 10.40
CA LEU A 643 -8.86 -28.16 10.08
C LEU A 643 -8.31 -27.39 8.87
N THR A 644 -7.00 -27.47 8.63
CA THR A 644 -6.30 -26.75 7.56
C THR A 644 -5.91 -27.65 6.38
N MET A 645 -6.32 -28.93 6.36
CA MET A 645 -5.85 -29.90 5.35
C MET A 645 -6.18 -29.52 3.91
N SER A 646 -7.30 -28.80 3.72
CA SER A 646 -7.85 -28.38 2.44
C SER A 646 -7.47 -26.95 2.08
N SER A 647 -6.60 -26.30 2.85
CA SER A 647 -6.20 -24.92 2.62
C SER A 647 -5.57 -24.71 1.24
N GLY A 648 -5.87 -23.54 0.64
CA GLY A 648 -5.55 -23.22 -0.74
C GLY A 648 -6.68 -23.60 -1.70
N VAL A 649 -6.37 -23.52 -2.99
CA VAL A 649 -7.30 -23.84 -4.08
C VAL A 649 -7.67 -25.32 -4.07
N LEU A 650 -8.97 -25.59 -4.13
CA LEU A 650 -9.57 -26.92 -4.24
C LEU A 650 -9.46 -27.45 -5.68
N GLY A 651 -9.04 -28.71 -5.84
CA GLY A 651 -9.09 -29.42 -7.12
C GLY A 651 -7.78 -29.53 -7.91
N ASN A 652 -6.64 -29.05 -7.40
CA ASN A 652 -5.32 -29.33 -7.98
C ASN A 652 -4.68 -30.59 -7.34
N ALA A 653 -4.19 -31.52 -8.18
CA ALA A 653 -3.40 -32.77 -8.00
C ALA A 653 -3.54 -33.66 -6.73
N ARG A 654 -3.89 -33.12 -5.56
CA ARG A 654 -4.14 -33.84 -4.30
C ARG A 654 -5.59 -34.29 -4.13
N ASP A 655 -6.55 -33.59 -4.74
CA ASP A 655 -7.99 -33.93 -4.67
C ASP A 655 -8.54 -34.30 -6.07
N ASN A 656 -8.14 -35.48 -6.56
CA ASN A 656 -8.50 -36.01 -7.88
C ASN A 656 -9.96 -36.47 -8.00
N ASN A 657 -10.95 -35.61 -7.79
CA ASN A 657 -12.35 -35.98 -8.09
C ASN A 657 -13.36 -34.86 -8.44
N LEU A 658 -12.94 -33.61 -8.70
CA LEU A 658 -13.90 -32.52 -8.99
C LEU A 658 -13.86 -31.93 -10.41
N GLY A 659 -13.19 -32.61 -11.36
CA GLY A 659 -13.19 -32.24 -12.78
C GLY A 659 -14.41 -32.77 -13.53
N MET A 660 -15.60 -32.22 -13.31
CA MET A 660 -16.74 -32.41 -14.21
C MET A 660 -16.94 -31.15 -15.05
N TRP A 661 -16.18 -31.02 -16.15
CA TRP A 661 -16.63 -30.36 -17.40
C TRP A 661 -15.70 -30.57 -18.61
N SER A 662 -14.76 -31.53 -18.58
CA SER A 662 -13.90 -31.81 -19.74
C SER A 662 -13.51 -33.28 -19.87
N ARG A 663 -14.48 -34.20 -19.94
CA ARG A 663 -14.22 -35.57 -20.42
C ARG A 663 -15.05 -35.86 -21.66
N GLY A 664 -14.57 -35.39 -22.80
CA GLY A 664 -14.84 -36.03 -24.09
C GLY A 664 -13.97 -37.29 -24.22
N PRO A 665 -14.41 -38.35 -24.91
CA PRO A 665 -13.68 -39.60 -24.96
C PRO A 665 -12.50 -39.46 -25.94
N GLY A 666 -11.26 -39.47 -25.42
CA GLY A 666 -10.09 -39.84 -26.22
C GLY A 666 -8.83 -38.97 -26.13
N ASP A 667 -8.44 -38.46 -24.96
CA ASP A 667 -7.09 -37.89 -24.81
C ASP A 667 -6.38 -38.44 -23.57
N GLU A 668 -5.48 -39.39 -23.81
CA GLU A 668 -4.46 -39.83 -22.86
C GLU A 668 -3.19 -39.03 -23.16
N SER A 669 -2.86 -38.04 -22.32
CA SER A 669 -1.50 -37.52 -22.26
C SER A 669 -1.05 -37.38 -20.81
N THR A 670 -0.03 -38.17 -20.49
CA THR A 670 0.83 -38.05 -19.32
C THR A 670 1.74 -36.83 -19.51
N GLU A 671 1.60 -35.79 -18.69
CA GLU A 671 2.62 -34.74 -18.60
C GLU A 671 3.15 -34.59 -17.17
N SER A 672 4.44 -34.88 -17.07
CA SER A 672 5.34 -34.69 -15.94
C SER A 672 5.50 -33.22 -15.60
N GLY A 673 5.54 -32.90 -14.30
CA GLY A 673 5.73 -31.56 -13.78
C GLY A 673 6.95 -30.84 -14.38
N MET A 674 6.72 -29.64 -14.90
CA MET A 674 7.77 -28.71 -15.28
C MET A 674 8.21 -27.91 -14.06
N GLU A 675 9.45 -28.18 -13.66
CA GLU A 675 10.26 -27.38 -12.74
C GLU A 675 10.63 -26.06 -13.45
N TYR A 676 10.12 -24.93 -12.97
CA TYR A 676 10.42 -23.61 -13.54
C TYR A 676 11.76 -23.10 -13.00
N THR A 677 12.75 -22.98 -13.90
CA THR A 677 14.06 -22.37 -13.63
C THR A 677 14.02 -20.85 -13.79
N ASP A 678 14.67 -20.15 -12.85
CA ASP A 678 14.88 -18.70 -12.82
C ASP A 678 15.70 -18.20 -14.03
N GLU A 679 15.03 -17.71 -15.08
CA GLU A 679 15.68 -16.84 -16.08
C GLU A 679 14.77 -15.66 -16.45
N MET A 680 14.63 -14.71 -15.55
CA MET A 680 14.32 -13.33 -15.93
C MET A 680 14.93 -12.33 -14.95
N SER A 681 16.23 -12.44 -14.73
CA SER A 681 17.03 -11.42 -14.06
C SER A 681 18.49 -11.46 -14.54
N THR A 682 18.74 -11.09 -15.79
CA THR A 682 20.01 -10.48 -16.24
C THR A 682 19.92 -10.11 -17.72
N THR A 683 19.64 -8.84 -18.03
CA THR A 683 20.07 -8.25 -19.30
C THR A 683 21.45 -7.64 -19.08
N ALA A 684 22.50 -8.43 -19.30
CA ALA A 684 23.85 -7.95 -19.53
C ALA A 684 24.26 -8.42 -20.93
N THR A 685 24.44 -7.46 -21.83
CA THR A 685 24.94 -7.63 -23.19
C THR A 685 26.32 -8.29 -23.20
N ILE A 686 26.44 -9.50 -23.76
CA ILE A 686 27.73 -10.09 -24.16
C ILE A 686 27.53 -10.85 -25.49
N ILE A 687 28.34 -10.46 -26.48
CA ILE A 687 28.43 -10.99 -27.85
C ILE A 687 28.99 -12.44 -27.82
N PRO A 688 28.49 -13.40 -28.64
CA PRO A 688 28.96 -14.78 -28.59
C PRO A 688 30.28 -14.96 -29.36
N PRO A 689 31.23 -15.76 -28.83
CA PRO A 689 32.43 -16.16 -29.56
C PRO A 689 32.22 -17.55 -30.18
N SER A 690 32.09 -17.63 -31.51
CA SER A 690 32.42 -18.85 -32.23
C SER A 690 32.60 -18.56 -33.71
N LEU A 691 33.84 -18.54 -34.19
CA LEU A 691 34.29 -19.15 -35.44
C LEU A 691 35.75 -18.75 -35.67
N PHE A 692 36.67 -19.58 -35.18
CA PHE A 692 38.06 -19.56 -35.64
C PHE A 692 38.52 -20.99 -35.87
N LEU A 693 38.55 -21.40 -37.13
CA LEU A 693 39.47 -22.42 -37.62
C LEU A 693 39.68 -22.23 -39.12
N LEU A 694 40.98 -22.18 -39.47
CA LEU A 694 41.61 -22.33 -40.78
C LEU A 694 41.50 -21.14 -41.75
N LEU A 695 42.60 -20.39 -41.85
CA LEU A 695 43.35 -20.31 -43.11
C LEU A 695 44.82 -19.95 -42.85
N LEU A 696 45.67 -20.66 -43.60
CA LEU A 696 47.13 -20.66 -43.59
C LEU A 696 47.72 -19.39 -44.22
N SER A 697 49.00 -19.18 -43.88
CA SER A 697 50.06 -18.48 -44.64
C SER A 697 50.06 -16.95 -44.62
N SER A 698 51.03 -16.36 -43.91
CA SER A 698 52.23 -15.76 -44.52
C SER A 698 53.07 -15.03 -43.47
N THR A 699 54.25 -15.60 -43.19
CA THR A 699 55.56 -14.94 -43.09
C THR A 699 55.68 -13.51 -42.52
N THR A 700 56.50 -13.44 -41.46
CA THR A 700 57.61 -12.50 -41.22
C THR A 700 57.36 -11.05 -40.80
N ILE A 701 57.92 -10.75 -39.61
CA ILE A 701 58.96 -9.72 -39.36
C ILE A 701 58.58 -8.36 -38.71
N PHE A 702 59.28 -8.12 -37.58
CA PHE A 702 59.84 -6.88 -36.99
C PHE A 702 59.02 -5.89 -36.13
N THR A 703 59.53 -5.77 -34.89
CA THR A 703 59.77 -4.60 -34.02
C THR A 703 58.62 -3.86 -33.33
N VAL A 704 58.63 -3.97 -32.00
CA VAL A 704 58.79 -2.88 -31.00
C VAL A 704 58.94 -1.47 -31.59
N ILE A 705 58.10 -0.54 -31.13
CA ILE A 705 58.47 0.77 -30.54
C ILE A 705 57.20 1.43 -29.97
N LEU A 706 57.30 1.79 -28.68
CA LEU A 706 56.50 2.68 -27.83
C LEU A 706 55.06 2.29 -27.44
#